data_AF-A0A1R3RR43-F1
#
_entry.id   AF-A0A1R3RR43-F1
#
_cell.length_a   1.000
_cell.length_b   1.000
_cell.length_c   1.000
_cell.angle_alpha   90.00
_cell.angle_beta   90.00
_cell.angle_gamma   90.00
#
_symmetry.space_group_name_H-M   'P 1'
#
loop_
_entity.id
_entity.type
_entity.pdbx_description
1 polymer ?
#
loop_
_entity_poly.entity_id
_entity_poly.type
_entity_poly.pdbx_seq_one_letter_code
_entity_poly.pdbx_strand_id
1 'polypeptide(L)'
;MTTAPFVSAHDHPAFANEPKQQQQQAQAQAQAQKQSPPPQPQLQPQPQQQPQESRHSPPNAIQSPVQSDNHPILQQTIVSALPTPSALAPSSPPPLPEGWIAHLDPNSGQYYYIHLPTQSTQWEFPKGPTPLNLNETPLSPVGSVYSSHPLASPSLSTFAKPLTSPGLPLTPGFESLQSPIVTGFTGPPPISGIDMYKVAPTNGVYFGPYLRYTNMDVERGIWIGSILLVTDAAQPPTIHLHQSIDLSPNPRQLKALPIAVHQRWTFYKYEIDVRMEETGPAKWTYAITSHLGCTRYEFLVAGRYETGWRFITTSGNDFSLNVNANERSRLGGVGFMWKDIMQKHLEIGGFHVQLGLGGQIYADRMWKEVPCLKQWLAMSGKEIRKKTPWTTAHEEDVSHAYFHYYTSHFDQPYLRESFAQIPYVCQIDDHDIFDGFGSYPEHMQFSNMFKNIGRVGTEMYLLFQHHTTLDLLRNSRTDLDLFTITGTGWHFVKYLGPAVVAVGLDCRSERNPHQVVAGPTYQGIFPKIAMLPPTVQHCLWMLSVPIIYPRLETAEHIAHTVATGKRAVTGAYNVLGKVTSSVAGVVGAKDMVGSGFDSVKRAVGKTGLMGGILSPFGELDLLDELRDQWTHESKDLERTYLIRTLQGIAHQKSLRMTFLSGAVNACGAGLVHDPSFPSNHKTMYQLISSPVVNNPPPSYVIKLLHSSNKPLYVPANGQRSTPSKPTDTKEDMLELFQSDVTGQPREHRKLMGRRNYVAIVAYDPDVVNTMYGHTIAAQGSGKLNLAVDFMVQGDGTFGTVVKYGPVIVPSLEPGK
;
A
#
# COMPACT_ATOMS: atom_id res chain seq x y z
N MET A 1 -45.89 26.06 8.66
CA MET A 1 -46.14 26.79 9.93
C MET A 1 -45.48 26.00 11.06
N THR A 2 -45.30 26.65 12.22
CA THR A 2 -44.62 26.15 13.45
C THR A 2 -43.15 25.74 13.28
N THR A 3 -42.31 26.14 14.23
CA THR A 3 -40.84 26.19 14.12
C THR A 3 -40.15 26.02 15.47
N ALA A 4 -38.82 25.81 15.42
CA ALA A 4 -37.84 25.91 16.50
C ALA A 4 -37.75 24.73 17.51
N PRO A 5 -36.63 24.59 18.25
CA PRO A 5 -35.37 25.35 18.20
C PRO A 5 -34.10 24.51 17.92
N PHE A 6 -33.01 25.21 17.58
CA PHE A 6 -31.63 24.69 17.71
C PHE A 6 -31.22 24.65 19.20
N VAL A 7 -30.25 23.78 19.55
CA VAL A 7 -29.57 23.79 20.86
C VAL A 7 -28.06 23.93 20.64
N SER A 8 -27.44 24.87 21.34
CA SER A 8 -25.99 25.11 21.32
C SER A 8 -25.27 24.34 22.44
N ALA A 9 -24.17 23.66 22.11
CA ALA A 9 -23.42 22.83 23.06
C ALA A 9 -22.46 23.65 23.96
N HIS A 10 -23.02 24.36 24.93
CA HIS A 10 -22.29 24.93 26.07
C HIS A 10 -23.05 24.63 27.38
N ASP A 11 -22.78 23.47 27.97
CA ASP A 11 -22.61 23.26 29.42
C ASP A 11 -22.49 21.77 29.75
N HIS A 12 -21.31 21.33 30.21
CA HIS A 12 -21.15 20.26 31.21
C HIS A 12 -19.69 20.29 31.73
N PRO A 13 -19.42 19.97 33.02
CA PRO A 13 -18.20 20.42 33.69
C PRO A 13 -17.02 19.46 33.51
N ALA A 14 -15.98 19.90 32.80
CA ALA A 14 -14.71 19.17 32.67
C ALA A 14 -13.44 20.06 32.79
N PHE A 15 -13.58 21.37 33.08
CA PHE A 15 -12.46 22.31 33.16
C PHE A 15 -12.54 23.22 34.38
N ALA A 16 -11.91 22.80 35.47
CA ALA A 16 -11.57 23.65 36.61
C ALA A 16 -10.28 23.16 37.27
N ASN A 17 -9.15 23.84 36.95
CA ASN A 17 -8.04 24.19 37.86
C ASN A 17 -6.77 24.56 37.06
N GLU A 18 -6.45 25.86 37.01
CA GLU A 18 -5.07 26.33 36.79
C GLU A 18 -4.29 26.26 38.11
N PRO A 19 -3.00 25.86 38.11
CA PRO A 19 -2.14 26.01 39.28
C PRO A 19 -1.38 27.35 39.24
N LYS A 20 -1.78 28.31 40.09
CA LYS A 20 -0.93 29.48 40.42
C LYS A 20 -0.02 29.14 41.61
N GLN A 21 1.24 29.60 41.53
CA GLN A 21 2.22 29.43 42.59
C GLN A 21 1.91 30.36 43.77
N GLN A 22 1.98 29.84 45.00
CA GLN A 22 2.45 30.60 46.16
C GLN A 22 2.98 29.67 47.25
N GLN A 23 3.81 30.23 48.15
CA GLN A 23 4.51 29.49 49.20
C GLN A 23 3.64 29.42 50.47
N GLN A 24 3.67 28.30 51.19
CA GLN A 24 4.22 28.28 52.56
C GLN A 24 4.33 26.87 53.16
N GLN A 25 4.85 26.81 54.39
CA GLN A 25 5.40 25.64 55.07
C GLN A 25 4.34 24.78 55.79
N ALA A 26 4.82 23.63 56.29
CA ALA A 26 4.46 22.99 57.56
C ALA A 26 3.73 21.62 57.52
N GLN A 27 4.52 20.59 57.84
CA GLN A 27 4.27 19.59 58.90
C GLN A 27 3.09 18.59 58.81
N ALA A 28 3.51 17.32 58.78
CA ALA A 28 3.19 16.28 59.78
C ALA A 28 2.01 15.28 59.56
N GLN A 29 2.47 14.03 59.28
CA GLN A 29 2.20 12.81 60.07
C GLN A 29 0.90 11.99 59.90
N ALA A 30 1.10 10.68 60.20
CA ALA A 30 0.13 9.64 60.55
C ALA A 30 -0.89 9.20 59.46
N GLN A 31 -0.85 7.97 58.93
CA GLN A 31 -1.13 6.66 59.56
C GLN A 31 -2.62 6.44 59.91
N ALA A 32 -3.22 5.25 59.79
CA ALA A 32 -2.94 4.02 59.02
C ALA A 32 -4.11 3.02 59.23
N GLN A 33 -4.09 1.83 58.57
CA GLN A 33 -4.87 0.61 58.91
C GLN A 33 -6.40 0.67 58.57
N LYS A 34 -7.17 -0.42 58.31
CA LYS A 34 -6.91 -1.87 58.04
C LYS A 34 -8.16 -2.57 57.45
N GLN A 35 -7.97 -3.70 56.75
CA GLN A 35 -8.80 -4.94 56.68
C GLN A 35 -10.30 -4.93 56.25
N SER A 36 -10.59 -5.45 55.04
CA SER A 36 -11.16 -6.80 54.69
C SER A 36 -12.24 -7.50 55.59
N PRO A 37 -13.08 -8.46 55.07
CA PRO A 37 -14.27 -8.26 54.21
C PRO A 37 -15.61 -8.93 54.74
N PRO A 38 -16.31 -9.87 54.06
CA PRO A 38 -17.72 -9.75 53.59
C PRO A 38 -18.78 -10.57 54.40
N PRO A 39 -20.08 -10.61 53.98
CA PRO A 39 -20.60 -11.82 53.30
C PRO A 39 -21.79 -11.62 52.30
N GLN A 40 -22.28 -12.74 51.71
CA GLN A 40 -23.55 -12.86 50.95
C GLN A 40 -24.76 -13.24 51.86
N PRO A 41 -25.99 -13.37 51.32
CA PRO A 41 -26.56 -14.72 51.11
C PRO A 41 -27.47 -14.89 49.85
N GLN A 42 -28.02 -16.11 49.66
CA GLN A 42 -28.91 -16.56 48.56
C GLN A 42 -30.33 -16.94 49.07
N LEU A 43 -31.36 -17.04 48.19
CA LEU A 43 -32.19 -18.26 47.93
C LEU A 43 -33.55 -18.04 47.19
N GLN A 44 -34.16 -19.17 46.77
CA GLN A 44 -35.43 -19.42 46.04
C GLN A 44 -36.62 -19.73 47.02
N PRO A 45 -37.93 -20.05 46.65
CA PRO A 45 -38.41 -20.87 45.50
C PRO A 45 -39.85 -20.63 44.92
N GLN A 46 -40.34 -21.63 44.15
CA GLN A 46 -41.64 -21.90 43.45
C GLN A 46 -42.82 -22.31 44.41
N PRO A 47 -44.08 -22.76 44.02
CA PRO A 47 -44.56 -23.38 42.74
C PRO A 47 -46.07 -23.24 42.28
N GLN A 48 -46.47 -24.05 41.25
CA GLN A 48 -47.83 -24.53 40.84
C GLN A 48 -48.77 -23.58 40.03
N GLN A 49 -49.76 -24.03 39.22
CA GLN A 49 -50.41 -25.37 39.01
C GLN A 49 -50.90 -25.63 37.53
N GLN A 50 -51.66 -26.71 37.26
CA GLN A 50 -52.12 -27.24 35.93
C GLN A 50 -53.69 -27.27 35.82
N PRO A 51 -54.47 -27.93 34.88
CA PRO A 51 -54.23 -29.18 34.09
C PRO A 51 -54.84 -29.34 32.64
N GLN A 52 -54.38 -30.42 31.94
CA GLN A 52 -55.06 -31.35 30.97
C GLN A 52 -55.89 -30.86 29.73
N GLU A 53 -55.95 -31.56 28.57
CA GLU A 53 -55.26 -32.78 28.05
C GLU A 53 -55.03 -32.68 26.49
N SER A 54 -55.03 -33.65 25.55
CA SER A 54 -55.46 -35.08 25.46
C SER A 54 -54.56 -35.94 24.52
N ARG A 55 -55.12 -36.81 23.63
CA ARG A 55 -54.39 -37.76 22.73
C ARG A 55 -55.12 -37.99 21.39
N HIS A 56 -54.37 -38.27 20.30
CA HIS A 56 -54.48 -39.46 19.42
C HIS A 56 -53.54 -39.38 18.17
N SER A 57 -53.54 -40.39 17.29
CA SER A 57 -52.61 -40.55 16.14
C SER A 57 -53.25 -41.39 14.99
N PRO A 58 -52.50 -41.81 13.94
CA PRO A 58 -52.63 -41.47 12.50
C PRO A 58 -53.56 -42.45 11.71
N PRO A 59 -53.47 -42.76 10.37
CA PRO A 59 -52.67 -42.26 9.23
C PRO A 59 -53.48 -42.11 7.89
N ASN A 60 -52.78 -42.24 6.74
CA ASN A 60 -53.22 -42.64 5.37
C ASN A 60 -53.61 -41.59 4.31
N ALA A 61 -53.55 -42.04 3.05
CA ALA A 61 -53.62 -41.28 1.80
C ALA A 61 -54.57 -41.94 0.75
N ILE A 62 -54.98 -41.17 -0.26
CA ILE A 62 -55.70 -41.56 -1.49
C ILE A 62 -55.40 -40.43 -2.51
N GLN A 63 -54.73 -40.70 -3.64
CA GLN A 63 -55.23 -41.18 -4.95
C GLN A 63 -55.92 -40.10 -5.83
N SER A 64 -55.65 -40.18 -7.14
CA SER A 64 -55.97 -39.18 -8.18
C SER A 64 -57.40 -39.28 -8.73
N PRO A 65 -57.81 -38.33 -9.58
CA PRO A 65 -58.25 -38.71 -10.94
C PRO A 65 -57.50 -37.97 -12.07
N VAL A 66 -57.86 -38.27 -13.33
CA VAL A 66 -57.18 -37.90 -14.60
C VAL A 66 -58.23 -37.36 -15.60
N GLN A 67 -57.77 -36.77 -16.73
CA GLN A 67 -58.49 -36.29 -17.95
C GLN A 67 -58.72 -34.77 -18.02
N SER A 68 -58.64 -34.09 -19.18
CA SER A 68 -58.02 -34.43 -20.48
C SER A 68 -57.79 -33.18 -21.37
N ASP A 69 -56.77 -33.25 -22.22
CA ASP A 69 -56.60 -32.66 -23.56
C ASP A 69 -57.25 -31.31 -23.95
N ASN A 70 -56.42 -30.35 -24.41
CA ASN A 70 -56.30 -30.10 -25.85
C ASN A 70 -55.05 -29.29 -26.28
N HIS A 71 -54.62 -29.47 -27.53
CA HIS A 71 -53.54 -28.70 -28.19
C HIS A 71 -54.09 -27.51 -28.99
N PRO A 72 -53.21 -26.62 -29.49
CA PRO A 72 -52.96 -26.67 -30.94
C PRO A 72 -51.48 -26.78 -31.33
N ILE A 73 -51.24 -27.08 -32.61
CA ILE A 73 -49.93 -27.35 -33.22
C ILE A 73 -49.56 -26.19 -34.16
N LEU A 74 -48.27 -25.86 -34.25
CA LEU A 74 -47.69 -25.20 -35.43
C LEU A 74 -46.44 -25.95 -35.91
N GLN A 75 -46.13 -25.78 -37.20
CA GLN A 75 -45.58 -26.83 -38.03
C GLN A 75 -44.17 -26.51 -38.57
N GLN A 76 -43.30 -27.52 -38.60
CA GLN A 76 -41.97 -27.41 -39.23
C GLN A 76 -42.09 -27.43 -40.76
N THR A 77 -41.34 -26.56 -41.44
CA THR A 77 -41.13 -26.60 -42.89
C THR A 77 -39.64 -26.78 -43.21
N ILE A 78 -39.33 -27.85 -43.93
CA ILE A 78 -38.02 -28.12 -44.52
C ILE A 78 -38.03 -27.54 -45.94
N VAL A 79 -36.94 -26.86 -46.35
CA VAL A 79 -36.74 -26.42 -47.75
C VAL A 79 -35.31 -26.75 -48.17
N SER A 80 -35.18 -27.47 -49.29
CA SER A 80 -33.90 -27.87 -49.87
C SER A 80 -33.31 -26.79 -50.79
N ALA A 81 -31.99 -26.82 -50.99
CA ALA A 81 -31.28 -25.89 -51.86
C ALA A 81 -31.29 -26.31 -53.35
N LEU A 82 -31.23 -25.32 -54.24
CA LEU A 82 -30.73 -25.40 -55.62
C LEU A 82 -30.00 -24.08 -55.98
N PRO A 83 -29.13 -24.02 -57.01
CA PRO A 83 -27.99 -23.10 -57.03
C PRO A 83 -28.13 -21.85 -57.92
N THR A 84 -27.29 -20.86 -57.64
CA THR A 84 -26.98 -19.69 -58.49
C THR A 84 -25.46 -19.41 -58.51
N PRO A 85 -24.92 -18.68 -59.51
CA PRO A 85 -23.58 -18.97 -60.06
C PRO A 85 -22.41 -18.26 -59.37
N SER A 86 -21.22 -18.81 -59.64
CA SER A 86 -19.92 -18.35 -59.13
C SER A 86 -19.57 -16.92 -59.54
N ALA A 87 -19.48 -16.02 -58.56
CA ALA A 87 -18.66 -14.82 -58.65
C ALA A 87 -17.32 -15.08 -57.92
N LEU A 88 -16.20 -14.81 -58.57
CA LEU A 88 -14.87 -14.96 -57.96
C LEU A 88 -14.67 -13.87 -56.91
N ALA A 89 -14.61 -14.26 -55.63
CA ALA A 89 -14.14 -13.36 -54.59
C ALA A 89 -12.66 -13.00 -54.84
N PRO A 90 -12.25 -11.73 -54.73
CA PRO A 90 -10.85 -11.36 -54.94
C PRO A 90 -9.97 -12.02 -53.89
N SER A 91 -8.87 -12.64 -54.35
CA SER A 91 -7.87 -13.24 -53.47
C SER A 91 -7.26 -12.19 -52.54
N SER A 92 -7.18 -12.50 -51.24
CA SER A 92 -6.48 -11.67 -50.26
C SER A 92 -5.06 -11.32 -50.74
N PRO A 93 -4.63 -10.04 -50.64
CA PRO A 93 -3.31 -9.63 -51.11
C PRO A 93 -2.18 -10.37 -50.34
N PRO A 94 -1.01 -10.57 -50.97
CA PRO A 94 0.14 -11.18 -50.31
C PRO A 94 0.63 -10.36 -49.11
N PRO A 95 1.38 -10.96 -48.17
CA PRO A 95 1.80 -10.30 -46.93
C PRO A 95 2.54 -8.98 -47.20
N LEU A 96 2.08 -7.93 -46.53
CA LEU A 96 2.58 -6.58 -46.68
C LEU A 96 3.86 -6.36 -45.87
N PRO A 97 4.72 -5.39 -46.26
CA PRO A 97 5.80 -4.90 -45.42
C PRO A 97 5.25 -4.29 -44.11
N GLU A 98 6.07 -4.27 -43.07
CA GLU A 98 5.70 -3.71 -41.77
C GLU A 98 5.22 -2.25 -41.88
N GLY A 99 4.20 -1.89 -41.10
CA GLY A 99 3.57 -0.57 -41.14
C GLY A 99 2.53 -0.36 -42.25
N TRP A 100 2.38 -1.28 -43.22
CA TRP A 100 1.38 -1.18 -44.29
C TRP A 100 0.12 -2.00 -44.03
N ILE A 101 -1.05 -1.43 -44.37
CA ILE A 101 -2.33 -2.14 -44.45
C ILE A 101 -2.95 -1.99 -45.85
N ALA A 102 -3.72 -2.97 -46.30
CA ALA A 102 -4.50 -2.89 -47.53
C ALA A 102 -5.98 -2.65 -47.21
N HIS A 103 -6.59 -1.67 -47.87
CA HIS A 103 -8.01 -1.37 -47.79
C HIS A 103 -8.66 -1.57 -49.17
N LEU A 104 -9.80 -2.24 -49.22
CA LEU A 104 -10.60 -2.38 -50.43
C LEU A 104 -11.41 -1.10 -50.63
N ASP A 105 -11.27 -0.42 -51.77
CA ASP A 105 -12.19 0.64 -52.17
C ASP A 105 -13.52 0.02 -52.65
N PRO A 106 -14.66 0.33 -52.00
CA PRO A 106 -15.96 -0.23 -52.39
C PRO A 106 -16.46 0.26 -53.75
N ASN A 107 -15.87 1.31 -54.34
CA ASN A 107 -16.31 1.85 -55.63
C ASN A 107 -15.62 1.17 -56.83
N SER A 108 -14.31 0.92 -56.74
CA SER A 108 -13.51 0.26 -57.80
C SER A 108 -13.30 -1.25 -57.60
N GLY A 109 -13.49 -1.76 -56.38
CA GLY A 109 -13.15 -3.14 -56.03
C GLY A 109 -11.64 -3.42 -56.03
N GLN A 110 -10.80 -2.38 -56.05
CA GLN A 110 -9.35 -2.49 -55.98
C GLN A 110 -8.84 -2.23 -54.56
N TYR A 111 -7.70 -2.81 -54.21
CA TYR A 111 -6.99 -2.50 -52.97
C TYR A 111 -6.12 -1.25 -53.14
N TYR A 112 -6.21 -0.32 -52.20
CA TYR A 112 -5.20 0.70 -51.95
C TYR A 112 -4.48 0.42 -50.63
N TYR A 113 -3.24 0.88 -50.52
CA TYR A 113 -2.34 0.57 -49.42
C TYR A 113 -2.06 1.82 -48.61
N ILE A 114 -2.13 1.71 -47.27
CA ILE A 114 -1.95 2.81 -46.31
C ILE A 114 -0.74 2.49 -45.44
N HIS A 115 0.23 3.41 -45.35
CA HIS A 115 1.36 3.29 -44.44
C HIS A 115 1.04 4.00 -43.12
N LEU A 116 0.76 3.24 -42.05
CA LEU A 116 0.30 3.75 -40.76
C LEU A 116 1.23 4.82 -40.13
N PRO A 117 2.58 4.70 -40.19
CA PRO A 117 3.48 5.71 -39.62
C PRO A 117 3.48 7.08 -40.34
N THR A 118 3.13 7.13 -41.63
CA THR A 118 3.18 8.37 -42.44
C THR A 118 1.81 8.82 -42.96
N GLN A 119 0.76 8.01 -42.76
CA GLN A 119 -0.60 8.21 -43.28
C GLN A 119 -0.68 8.39 -44.82
N SER A 120 0.37 7.97 -45.54
CA SER A 120 0.43 8.03 -47.00
C SER A 120 -0.29 6.85 -47.65
N THR A 121 -1.04 7.13 -48.72
CA THR A 121 -1.79 6.13 -49.49
C THR A 121 -1.25 5.97 -50.91
N GLN A 122 -1.33 4.76 -51.46
CA GLN A 122 -0.95 4.43 -52.85
C GLN A 122 -1.78 3.27 -53.40
N TRP A 123 -1.86 3.10 -54.72
CA TRP A 123 -2.62 2.01 -55.36
C TRP A 123 -1.72 0.82 -55.76
N GLU A 124 -0.42 1.05 -55.86
CA GLU A 124 0.60 0.05 -56.15
C GLU A 124 0.96 -0.74 -54.89
N PHE A 125 1.18 -2.05 -55.02
CA PHE A 125 1.64 -2.87 -53.89
C PHE A 125 3.02 -2.39 -53.39
N PRO A 126 3.21 -2.13 -52.08
CA PRO A 126 4.45 -1.59 -51.54
C PRO A 126 5.62 -2.59 -51.63
N LYS A 127 6.67 -2.21 -52.37
CA LYS A 127 7.89 -3.02 -52.57
C LYS A 127 9.05 -2.46 -51.75
N GLY A 128 9.15 -2.89 -50.49
CA GLY A 128 10.26 -2.55 -49.57
C GLY A 128 11.02 -3.80 -49.09
N PRO A 129 12.33 -3.69 -48.78
CA PRO A 129 13.13 -4.81 -48.30
C PRO A 129 12.84 -5.15 -46.83
N THR A 130 12.88 -6.44 -46.48
CA THR A 130 12.73 -6.93 -45.11
C THR A 130 14.04 -6.84 -44.30
N PRO A 131 14.07 -6.11 -43.17
CA PRO A 131 15.01 -6.39 -42.09
C PRO A 131 14.46 -7.55 -41.23
N LEU A 132 15.35 -8.43 -40.74
CA LEU A 132 14.98 -9.58 -39.91
C LEU A 132 15.69 -9.51 -38.55
N ASN A 133 14.99 -9.96 -37.50
CA ASN A 133 15.45 -10.15 -36.11
C ASN A 133 15.69 -8.89 -35.25
N LEU A 134 14.63 -8.48 -34.54
CA LEU A 134 14.69 -8.39 -33.08
C LEU A 134 13.45 -9.13 -32.51
N ASN A 135 13.67 -10.06 -31.57
CA ASN A 135 12.58 -10.81 -30.93
C ASN A 135 12.08 -10.07 -29.70
N GLU A 136 10.82 -9.61 -29.70
CA GLU A 136 9.97 -9.56 -28.50
C GLU A 136 8.50 -9.32 -28.91
N THR A 137 7.70 -10.39 -29.03
CA THR A 137 6.25 -10.31 -29.21
C THR A 137 5.53 -10.52 -27.87
N PRO A 138 4.62 -9.61 -27.44
CA PRO A 138 3.77 -9.86 -26.29
C PRO A 138 2.69 -10.90 -26.64
N LEU A 139 2.76 -12.09 -26.03
CA LEU A 139 1.78 -13.15 -26.24
C LEU A 139 0.52 -12.93 -25.38
N SER A 140 -0.64 -13.01 -26.01
CA SER A 140 -1.95 -13.11 -25.31
C SER A 140 -2.15 -14.52 -24.73
N PRO A 141 -2.76 -14.67 -23.54
CA PRO A 141 -2.74 -15.94 -22.80
C PRO A 141 -3.90 -16.89 -23.17
N VAL A 142 -3.63 -17.89 -24.03
CA VAL A 142 -4.52 -19.07 -24.21
C VAL A 142 -3.68 -20.32 -24.50
N GLY A 143 -4.03 -21.45 -23.87
CA GLY A 143 -3.60 -22.79 -24.28
C GLY A 143 -2.52 -23.44 -23.39
N SER A 144 -2.94 -24.36 -22.52
CA SER A 144 -2.04 -25.25 -21.77
C SER A 144 -2.25 -26.69 -22.20
N VAL A 145 -1.24 -27.34 -22.81
CA VAL A 145 -1.24 -28.80 -23.02
C VAL A 145 0.17 -29.38 -23.08
N TYR A 146 0.30 -30.59 -22.53
CA TYR A 146 1.38 -31.58 -22.65
C TYR A 146 2.73 -31.36 -21.96
N SER A 147 3.18 -32.47 -21.36
CA SER A 147 4.39 -32.64 -20.56
C SER A 147 5.25 -33.77 -21.12
N SER A 148 6.55 -33.51 -21.35
CA SER A 148 7.58 -34.57 -21.43
C SER A 148 9.00 -33.98 -21.28
N HIS A 149 9.83 -34.63 -20.46
CA HIS A 149 11.28 -34.37 -20.25
C HIS A 149 12.13 -35.06 -21.37
N PRO A 150 13.50 -35.01 -21.42
CA PRO A 150 14.47 -34.45 -20.45
C PRO A 150 15.73 -33.68 -20.99
N LEU A 151 16.42 -33.02 -20.05
CA LEU A 151 17.90 -32.81 -19.88
C LEU A 151 18.86 -32.64 -21.10
N ALA A 152 19.59 -31.51 -21.15
CA ALA A 152 21.07 -31.43 -21.41
C ALA A 152 21.63 -29.98 -21.33
N SER A 153 22.94 -29.83 -21.05
CA SER A 153 23.76 -28.59 -21.12
C SER A 153 25.27 -28.94 -20.92
N PRO A 154 26.27 -28.01 -20.98
CA PRO A 154 26.50 -26.78 -21.79
C PRO A 154 27.91 -26.72 -22.47
N SER A 155 28.19 -25.79 -23.39
CA SER A 155 29.59 -25.47 -23.80
C SER A 155 29.87 -24.09 -24.48
N LEU A 156 30.61 -23.24 -23.75
CA LEU A 156 31.66 -22.25 -24.13
C LEU A 156 32.05 -21.90 -25.61
N SER A 157 32.31 -20.59 -25.89
CA SER A 157 33.60 -20.01 -26.41
C SER A 157 33.62 -18.98 -27.59
N THR A 158 34.04 -17.74 -27.26
CA THR A 158 35.11 -16.88 -27.88
C THR A 158 35.09 -16.18 -29.27
N PHE A 159 35.42 -14.86 -29.20
CA PHE A 159 36.39 -14.03 -29.98
C PHE A 159 36.04 -13.24 -31.28
N ALA A 160 36.61 -12.01 -31.31
CA ALA A 160 37.18 -11.22 -32.43
C ALA A 160 36.40 -10.05 -33.12
N LYS A 161 37.13 -8.93 -33.26
CA LYS A 161 37.02 -7.72 -34.13
C LYS A 161 38.33 -7.67 -34.98
N PRO A 162 38.73 -6.67 -35.83
CA PRO A 162 38.31 -5.25 -35.95
C PRO A 162 38.37 -4.63 -37.39
N LEU A 163 38.60 -3.29 -37.48
CA LEU A 163 38.96 -2.44 -38.67
C LEU A 163 37.78 -2.01 -39.59
N THR A 164 37.70 -0.81 -40.22
CA THR A 164 38.44 0.49 -40.11
C THR A 164 37.59 1.67 -40.61
N SER A 165 38.02 2.92 -40.33
CA SER A 165 37.48 4.22 -40.81
C SER A 165 38.05 4.62 -42.21
N PRO A 166 37.85 5.83 -42.82
CA PRO A 166 37.20 7.09 -42.36
C PRO A 166 36.33 7.86 -43.42
N GLY A 167 35.79 9.05 -43.06
CA GLY A 167 35.25 10.02 -44.03
C GLY A 167 34.37 11.16 -43.48
N LEU A 168 34.86 12.40 -43.48
CA LEU A 168 34.15 13.69 -43.29
C LEU A 168 34.23 14.48 -44.65
N PRO A 169 33.45 15.55 -44.97
CA PRO A 169 33.16 16.67 -44.05
C PRO A 169 31.88 17.57 -44.25
N LEU A 170 31.69 18.46 -43.26
CA LEU A 170 31.15 19.85 -43.33
C LEU A 170 29.63 20.17 -43.42
N THR A 171 29.35 21.41 -42.99
CA THR A 171 28.08 22.08 -42.58
C THR A 171 27.70 23.21 -43.59
N PRO A 172 26.72 24.14 -43.37
CA PRO A 172 25.73 24.35 -42.28
C PRO A 172 24.27 24.66 -42.72
N GLY A 173 23.33 24.89 -41.79
CA GLY A 173 22.15 25.73 -42.09
C GLY A 173 20.87 25.60 -41.24
N PHE A 174 20.62 26.61 -40.40
CA PHE A 174 19.32 27.14 -39.91
C PHE A 174 18.34 26.32 -39.04
N GLU A 175 17.69 27.06 -38.13
CA GLU A 175 16.63 26.60 -37.22
C GLU A 175 15.23 26.97 -37.75
N SER A 176 14.20 26.25 -37.32
CA SER A 176 12.83 26.80 -37.20
C SER A 176 12.03 26.06 -36.14
N LEU A 177 11.34 26.81 -35.27
CA LEU A 177 10.47 26.28 -34.21
C LEU A 177 9.03 26.19 -34.72
N GLN A 178 8.46 24.99 -34.75
CA GLN A 178 7.01 24.80 -34.87
C GLN A 178 6.51 23.74 -33.89
N SER A 179 5.62 24.16 -32.99
CA SER A 179 4.90 23.28 -32.06
C SER A 179 3.81 22.49 -32.80
N PRO A 180 3.62 21.18 -32.54
CA PRO A 180 2.48 20.45 -33.09
C PRO A 180 1.17 20.96 -32.47
N ILE A 181 0.18 21.27 -33.30
CA ILE A 181 -1.16 21.67 -32.86
C ILE A 181 -1.95 20.41 -32.52
N VAL A 182 -2.45 20.33 -31.28
CA VAL A 182 -3.33 19.23 -30.84
C VAL A 182 -4.72 19.45 -31.41
N THR A 183 -5.26 18.45 -32.10
CA THR A 183 -6.62 18.43 -32.64
C THR A 183 -7.51 17.45 -31.86
N GLY A 184 -8.74 17.87 -31.54
CA GLY A 184 -9.80 16.97 -31.06
C GLY A 184 -9.90 16.76 -29.55
N PHE A 185 -10.22 17.80 -28.78
CA PHE A 185 -10.72 17.64 -27.40
C PHE A 185 -12.18 18.13 -27.32
N THR A 186 -13.14 17.20 -27.19
CA THR A 186 -14.58 17.48 -27.10
C THR A 186 -15.15 17.19 -25.71
N GLY A 187 -14.35 17.43 -24.68
CA GLY A 187 -14.76 17.41 -23.27
C GLY A 187 -15.01 18.83 -22.70
N PRO A 188 -15.47 18.93 -21.44
CA PRO A 188 -15.38 20.18 -20.68
C PRO A 188 -13.91 20.67 -20.59
N PRO A 189 -13.67 21.96 -20.31
CA PRO A 189 -12.31 22.50 -20.25
C PRO A 189 -11.44 21.76 -19.21
N PRO A 190 -10.11 21.68 -19.40
CA PRO A 190 -9.21 20.98 -18.50
C PRO A 190 -9.37 21.42 -17.04
N ILE A 191 -9.81 20.49 -16.20
CA ILE A 191 -9.96 20.72 -14.77
C ILE A 191 -8.56 20.56 -14.13
N SER A 192 -8.19 21.54 -13.30
CA SER A 192 -7.21 21.50 -12.21
C SER A 192 -6.11 20.42 -12.22
N GLY A 193 -5.30 20.35 -13.28
CA GLY A 193 -4.07 19.53 -13.34
C GLY A 193 -4.26 18.06 -13.73
N ILE A 194 -5.44 17.68 -14.22
CA ILE A 194 -5.78 16.28 -14.53
C ILE A 194 -5.16 15.77 -15.84
N ASP A 195 -4.66 16.65 -16.71
CA ASP A 195 -4.08 16.31 -18.03
C ASP A 195 -2.84 15.36 -17.96
N MET A 196 -2.27 15.18 -16.76
CA MET A 196 -1.17 14.24 -16.50
C MET A 196 -1.65 12.82 -16.15
N TYR A 197 -2.96 12.61 -15.98
CA TYR A 197 -3.56 11.39 -15.43
C TYR A 197 -4.39 10.62 -16.44
N LYS A 198 -4.63 9.35 -16.10
CA LYS A 198 -5.35 8.43 -16.96
C LYS A 198 -6.85 8.52 -16.68
N VAL A 199 -7.52 9.39 -17.42
CA VAL A 199 -8.97 9.64 -17.31
C VAL A 199 -9.86 8.50 -17.83
N ALA A 200 -9.27 7.41 -18.36
CA ALA A 200 -9.97 6.22 -18.83
C ALA A 200 -9.15 4.94 -18.54
N PRO A 201 -9.78 3.79 -18.23
CA PRO A 201 -9.10 2.55 -17.84
C PRO A 201 -8.40 1.84 -19.03
N THR A 202 -7.38 1.01 -18.75
CA THR A 202 -6.66 0.22 -19.79
C THR A 202 -7.59 -0.61 -20.67
N ASN A 203 -8.62 -1.21 -20.07
CA ASN A 203 -9.58 -2.08 -20.76
C ASN A 203 -10.72 -1.31 -21.48
N GLY A 204 -10.78 0.02 -21.36
CA GLY A 204 -11.82 0.85 -21.97
C GLY A 204 -13.21 0.81 -21.31
N VAL A 205 -13.41 0.07 -20.20
CA VAL A 205 -14.73 -0.13 -19.57
C VAL A 205 -14.78 0.16 -18.06
N TYR A 206 -13.77 -0.29 -17.30
CA TYR A 206 -13.76 -0.15 -15.84
C TYR A 206 -12.34 -0.08 -15.27
N PHE A 207 -12.14 0.71 -14.22
CA PHE A 207 -10.93 0.58 -13.39
C PHE A 207 -11.10 -0.60 -12.42
N GLY A 208 -9.99 -1.30 -12.15
CA GLY A 208 -9.98 -2.60 -11.46
C GLY A 208 -9.82 -3.79 -12.42
N PRO A 209 -10.12 -5.03 -11.96
CA PRO A 209 -10.57 -5.35 -10.61
C PRO A 209 -9.52 -5.07 -9.56
N TYR A 210 -9.99 -4.58 -8.42
CA TYR A 210 -9.23 -4.57 -7.18
C TYR A 210 -9.80 -5.67 -6.29
N LEU A 211 -8.99 -6.66 -5.91
CA LEU A 211 -9.36 -7.84 -5.13
C LEU A 211 -8.83 -7.68 -3.70
N ARG A 212 -9.76 -7.59 -2.75
CA ARG A 212 -9.47 -7.30 -1.36
C ARG A 212 -9.74 -8.50 -0.45
N TYR A 213 -8.84 -8.72 0.50
CA TYR A 213 -9.04 -9.63 1.63
C TYR A 213 -9.84 -8.93 2.74
N THR A 214 -11.00 -9.47 3.10
CA THR A 214 -11.83 -8.90 4.18
C THR A 214 -11.51 -9.59 5.50
N ASN A 215 -11.69 -10.91 5.61
CA ASN A 215 -11.22 -11.74 6.73
C ASN A 215 -11.43 -13.23 6.40
N MET A 216 -11.22 -14.11 7.38
CA MET A 216 -11.83 -15.44 7.39
C MET A 216 -12.64 -15.68 8.67
N ASP A 217 -13.70 -16.45 8.55
CA ASP A 217 -14.44 -17.07 9.65
C ASP A 217 -13.88 -18.49 9.81
N VAL A 218 -12.94 -18.68 10.75
CA VAL A 218 -12.24 -19.97 10.96
C VAL A 218 -13.19 -21.05 11.47
N GLU A 219 -14.15 -20.67 12.33
CA GLU A 219 -15.12 -21.59 12.93
C GLU A 219 -16.05 -22.16 11.85
N ARG A 220 -16.63 -21.31 11.00
CA ARG A 220 -17.50 -21.74 9.89
C ARG A 220 -16.69 -22.14 8.64
N GLY A 221 -15.39 -21.88 8.62
CA GLY A 221 -14.49 -22.15 7.49
C GLY A 221 -14.92 -21.43 6.22
N ILE A 222 -15.08 -20.10 6.29
CA ILE A 222 -15.48 -19.24 5.18
C ILE A 222 -14.41 -18.17 4.97
N TRP A 223 -13.88 -18.09 3.75
CA TRP A 223 -13.03 -16.98 3.31
C TRP A 223 -13.91 -15.83 2.84
N ILE A 224 -13.59 -14.61 3.26
CA ILE A 224 -14.41 -13.42 3.01
C ILE A 224 -13.53 -12.34 2.36
N GLY A 225 -14.00 -11.82 1.23
CA GLY A 225 -13.32 -10.77 0.48
C GLY A 225 -14.29 -9.95 -0.36
N SER A 226 -13.74 -9.11 -1.24
CA SER A 226 -14.56 -8.42 -2.24
C SER A 226 -13.74 -7.99 -3.46
N ILE A 227 -14.42 -7.87 -4.60
CA ILE A 227 -13.90 -7.18 -5.79
C ILE A 227 -14.54 -5.80 -5.86
N LEU A 228 -13.76 -4.78 -6.23
CA LEU A 228 -14.23 -3.45 -6.58
C LEU A 228 -14.00 -3.19 -8.06
N LEU A 229 -15.06 -2.73 -8.75
CA LEU A 229 -15.00 -2.19 -10.10
C LEU A 229 -15.51 -0.75 -10.09
N VAL A 230 -14.84 0.13 -10.85
CA VAL A 230 -15.25 1.54 -11.00
C VAL A 230 -15.56 1.77 -12.48
N THR A 231 -16.81 2.07 -12.82
CA THR A 231 -17.28 2.21 -14.21
C THR A 231 -18.31 3.33 -14.34
N ASP A 232 -18.37 3.94 -15.51
CA ASP A 232 -19.38 4.90 -15.96
C ASP A 232 -20.43 4.26 -16.89
N ALA A 233 -20.33 2.96 -17.15
CA ALA A 233 -21.31 2.22 -17.93
C ALA A 233 -22.68 2.20 -17.24
N ALA A 234 -23.75 2.36 -18.02
CA ALA A 234 -25.13 2.38 -17.54
C ALA A 234 -25.61 1.07 -16.89
N GLN A 235 -24.83 -0.01 -16.96
CA GLN A 235 -25.01 -1.26 -16.24
C GLN A 235 -23.65 -1.80 -15.75
N PRO A 236 -23.57 -2.34 -14.52
CA PRO A 236 -22.33 -2.91 -13.98
C PRO A 236 -21.90 -4.18 -14.74
N PRO A 237 -20.57 -4.39 -14.96
CA PRO A 237 -20.03 -5.67 -15.44
C PRO A 237 -20.43 -6.84 -14.53
N THR A 238 -20.81 -7.98 -15.11
CA THR A 238 -21.23 -9.16 -14.33
C THR A 238 -20.01 -9.99 -13.95
N ILE A 239 -19.84 -10.29 -12.66
CA ILE A 239 -18.78 -11.18 -12.19
C ILE A 239 -19.36 -12.57 -11.90
N HIS A 240 -18.77 -13.61 -12.48
CA HIS A 240 -19.03 -15.01 -12.14
C HIS A 240 -17.82 -15.59 -11.41
N LEU A 241 -18.05 -16.41 -10.38
CA LEU A 241 -17.03 -16.96 -9.49
C LEU A 241 -17.20 -18.49 -9.40
N HIS A 242 -16.10 -19.23 -9.54
CA HIS A 242 -16.04 -20.68 -9.32
C HIS A 242 -14.64 -21.10 -8.85
N GLN A 243 -14.52 -22.30 -8.30
CA GLN A 243 -13.21 -22.92 -8.03
C GLN A 243 -12.55 -23.23 -9.38
N SER A 244 -11.25 -22.98 -9.56
CA SER A 244 -10.60 -23.10 -10.88
C SER A 244 -10.62 -24.52 -11.48
N ILE A 245 -10.84 -25.53 -10.64
CA ILE A 245 -11.00 -26.94 -11.06
C ILE A 245 -12.45 -27.31 -11.38
N ASP A 246 -13.42 -26.48 -11.00
CA ASP A 246 -14.82 -26.67 -11.37
C ASP A 246 -15.04 -26.17 -12.81
N LEU A 247 -15.55 -27.07 -13.65
CA LEU A 247 -15.89 -26.84 -15.05
C LEU A 247 -17.42 -26.82 -15.26
N SER A 248 -18.20 -26.68 -14.19
CA SER A 248 -19.66 -26.61 -14.27
C SER A 248 -20.13 -25.41 -15.12
N PRO A 249 -21.22 -25.54 -15.89
CA PRO A 249 -21.66 -24.50 -16.82
C PRO A 249 -22.35 -23.30 -16.15
N ASN A 250 -22.62 -23.39 -14.84
CA ASN A 250 -23.43 -22.42 -14.08
C ASN A 250 -22.65 -21.85 -12.86
N PRO A 251 -21.53 -21.15 -13.07
CA PRO A 251 -20.74 -20.55 -11.99
C PRO A 251 -21.55 -19.49 -11.22
N ARG A 252 -21.24 -19.30 -9.93
CA ARG A 252 -21.96 -18.36 -9.05
C ARG A 252 -21.79 -16.92 -9.55
N GLN A 253 -22.87 -16.30 -10.03
CA GLN A 253 -22.87 -14.86 -10.31
C GLN A 253 -22.83 -14.08 -8.98
N LEU A 254 -21.93 -13.10 -8.88
CA LEU A 254 -21.84 -12.18 -7.74
C LEU A 254 -22.77 -10.97 -7.95
N LYS A 255 -23.36 -10.48 -6.86
CA LYS A 255 -24.24 -9.31 -6.87
C LYS A 255 -23.41 -8.03 -6.90
N ALA A 256 -23.67 -7.15 -7.87
CA ALA A 256 -23.16 -5.79 -7.86
C ALA A 256 -23.87 -4.95 -6.78
N LEU A 257 -23.09 -4.27 -5.93
CA LEU A 257 -23.56 -3.33 -4.92
C LEU A 257 -22.95 -1.95 -5.20
N PRO A 258 -23.71 -0.94 -5.65
CA PRO A 258 -23.19 0.43 -5.75
C PRO A 258 -22.96 0.98 -4.34
N ILE A 259 -21.72 1.35 -4.02
CA ILE A 259 -21.32 1.84 -2.68
C ILE A 259 -20.98 3.33 -2.64
N ALA A 260 -20.59 3.92 -3.78
CA ALA A 260 -20.27 5.34 -3.93
C ALA A 260 -20.39 5.77 -5.40
N VAL A 261 -20.46 7.08 -5.65
CA VAL A 261 -20.43 7.69 -6.98
C VAL A 261 -19.48 8.89 -6.95
N HIS A 262 -18.56 8.97 -7.91
CA HIS A 262 -17.69 10.12 -8.14
C HIS A 262 -17.94 10.68 -9.54
N GLN A 263 -18.67 11.80 -9.60
CA GLN A 263 -19.15 12.39 -10.86
C GLN A 263 -19.93 11.37 -11.72
N ARG A 264 -19.35 10.87 -12.82
CA ARG A 264 -19.96 9.84 -13.69
C ARG A 264 -19.59 8.40 -13.31
N TRP A 265 -18.60 8.21 -12.45
CA TRP A 265 -18.06 6.89 -12.10
C TRP A 265 -18.77 6.30 -10.89
N THR A 266 -19.39 5.14 -11.05
CA THR A 266 -20.01 4.38 -9.95
C THR A 266 -19.07 3.29 -9.45
N PHE A 267 -18.94 3.21 -8.13
CA PHE A 267 -18.15 2.19 -7.43
C PHE A 267 -19.03 0.98 -7.11
N TYR A 268 -18.80 -0.14 -7.79
CA TYR A 268 -19.52 -1.39 -7.56
C TYR A 268 -18.66 -2.38 -6.78
N LYS A 269 -19.08 -2.68 -5.55
CA LYS A 269 -18.55 -3.77 -4.72
C LYS A 269 -19.24 -5.08 -5.10
N TYR A 270 -18.47 -6.15 -5.19
CA TYR A 270 -18.95 -7.52 -5.33
C TYR A 270 -18.41 -8.30 -4.14
N GLU A 271 -19.30 -8.77 -3.27
CA GLU A 271 -18.90 -9.49 -2.06
C GLU A 271 -18.61 -10.95 -2.37
N ILE A 272 -17.53 -11.48 -1.77
CA ILE A 272 -17.10 -12.85 -1.91
C ILE A 272 -17.17 -13.52 -0.54
N ASP A 273 -18.00 -14.55 -0.47
CA ASP A 273 -18.01 -15.57 0.58
C ASP A 273 -17.80 -16.93 -0.11
N VAL A 274 -16.74 -17.65 0.27
CA VAL A 274 -16.46 -18.99 -0.26
C VAL A 274 -16.08 -19.96 0.85
N ARG A 275 -16.50 -21.22 0.69
CA ARG A 275 -16.11 -22.31 1.57
C ARG A 275 -14.62 -22.57 1.44
N MET A 276 -13.90 -22.60 2.57
CA MET A 276 -12.51 -23.03 2.60
C MET A 276 -12.44 -24.56 2.55
N GLU A 277 -11.56 -25.09 1.72
CA GLU A 277 -11.33 -26.53 1.60
C GLU A 277 -10.68 -27.10 2.86
N GLU A 278 -10.90 -28.38 3.15
CA GLU A 278 -10.33 -29.04 4.33
C GLU A 278 -9.02 -29.78 4.05
N THR A 279 -8.68 -30.01 2.77
CA THR A 279 -7.50 -30.76 2.31
C THR A 279 -6.28 -29.89 1.99
N GLY A 280 -6.45 -28.58 1.78
CA GLY A 280 -5.37 -27.66 1.40
C GLY A 280 -5.90 -26.38 0.74
N PRO A 281 -5.02 -25.54 0.15
CA PRO A 281 -5.41 -24.33 -0.55
C PRO A 281 -6.13 -24.64 -1.87
N ALA A 282 -7.12 -23.82 -2.20
CA ALA A 282 -7.88 -23.89 -3.45
C ALA A 282 -7.71 -22.61 -4.28
N LYS A 283 -7.52 -22.79 -5.59
CA LYS A 283 -7.56 -21.69 -6.56
C LYS A 283 -9.00 -21.40 -6.97
N TRP A 284 -9.34 -20.12 -7.05
CA TRP A 284 -10.66 -19.62 -7.46
C TRP A 284 -10.53 -18.70 -8.66
N THR A 285 -11.29 -18.98 -9.71
CA THR A 285 -11.37 -18.16 -10.92
C THR A 285 -12.59 -17.26 -10.84
N TYR A 286 -12.40 -15.98 -11.17
CA TYR A 286 -13.51 -15.07 -11.43
C TYR A 286 -13.44 -14.47 -12.83
N ALA A 287 -14.59 -14.38 -13.47
CA ALA A 287 -14.77 -13.92 -14.85
C ALA A 287 -15.64 -12.66 -14.84
N ILE A 288 -15.07 -11.53 -15.27
CA ILE A 288 -15.77 -10.26 -15.44
C ILE A 288 -16.24 -10.18 -16.89
N THR A 289 -17.55 -10.12 -17.11
CA THR A 289 -18.16 -9.94 -18.43
C THR A 289 -18.70 -8.52 -18.57
N SER A 290 -18.38 -7.90 -19.69
CA SER A 290 -18.73 -6.52 -20.04
C SER A 290 -19.15 -6.42 -21.52
N HIS A 291 -19.57 -5.23 -21.95
CA HIS A 291 -19.99 -4.99 -23.34
C HIS A 291 -18.85 -5.10 -24.37
N LEU A 292 -17.58 -5.08 -23.96
CA LEU A 292 -16.41 -5.29 -24.84
C LEU A 292 -15.82 -6.72 -24.76
N GLY A 293 -16.30 -7.58 -23.84
CA GLY A 293 -15.82 -8.95 -23.70
C GLY A 293 -15.74 -9.45 -22.26
N CYS A 294 -15.09 -10.61 -22.09
CA CYS A 294 -14.93 -11.31 -20.82
C CYS A 294 -13.45 -11.44 -20.45
N THR A 295 -13.06 -11.00 -19.26
CA THR A 295 -11.69 -11.13 -18.71
C THR A 295 -11.72 -12.03 -17.48
N ARG A 296 -10.72 -12.90 -17.33
CA ARG A 296 -10.62 -13.86 -16.23
C ARG A 296 -9.37 -13.61 -15.40
N TYR A 297 -9.51 -13.83 -14.09
CA TYR A 297 -8.44 -13.74 -13.10
C TYR A 297 -8.56 -14.89 -12.11
N GLU A 298 -7.45 -15.28 -11.49
CA GLU A 298 -7.38 -16.35 -10.50
C GLU A 298 -6.76 -15.84 -9.20
N PHE A 299 -7.23 -16.33 -8.06
CA PHE A 299 -6.65 -16.04 -6.74
C PHE A 299 -6.61 -17.30 -5.85
N LEU A 300 -5.78 -17.26 -4.82
CA LEU A 300 -5.56 -18.37 -3.89
C LEU A 300 -6.35 -18.17 -2.59
N VAL A 301 -7.18 -19.15 -2.24
CA VAL A 301 -7.90 -19.26 -0.96
C VAL A 301 -7.25 -20.37 -0.15
N ALA A 302 -6.81 -20.08 1.06
CA ALA A 302 -6.19 -21.08 1.93
C ALA A 302 -7.20 -22.16 2.40
N GLY A 303 -6.69 -23.34 2.72
CA GLY A 303 -7.46 -24.38 3.40
C GLY A 303 -7.85 -23.96 4.82
N ARG A 304 -8.98 -24.48 5.32
CA ARG A 304 -9.57 -24.15 6.64
C ARG A 304 -8.60 -24.35 7.80
N TYR A 305 -7.74 -25.36 7.70
CA TYR A 305 -6.74 -25.73 8.70
C TYR A 305 -5.30 -25.44 8.24
N GLU A 306 -5.12 -24.69 7.15
CA GLU A 306 -3.81 -24.46 6.55
C GLU A 306 -2.96 -23.50 7.39
N THR A 307 -1.80 -24.01 7.81
CA THR A 307 -0.78 -23.25 8.55
C THR A 307 0.35 -22.72 7.66
N GLY A 308 0.48 -23.23 6.43
CA GLY A 308 1.54 -22.92 5.45
C GLY A 308 1.43 -21.54 4.77
N TRP A 309 0.97 -20.52 5.50
CA TRP A 309 0.59 -19.23 4.92
C TRP A 309 1.77 -18.49 4.28
N ARG A 310 1.68 -18.29 2.97
CA ARG A 310 2.60 -17.49 2.13
C ARG A 310 1.98 -16.13 1.81
N PHE A 311 2.67 -15.04 2.15
CA PHE A 311 2.21 -13.66 1.91
C PHE A 311 3.39 -12.71 1.66
N ILE A 312 3.11 -11.52 1.16
CA ILE A 312 4.10 -10.45 0.97
C ILE A 312 3.74 -9.20 1.78
N THR A 313 4.73 -8.36 2.05
CA THR A 313 4.53 -6.99 2.54
C THR A 313 5.21 -5.99 1.60
N THR A 314 4.57 -4.84 1.43
CA THR A 314 5.03 -3.74 0.56
C THR A 314 4.77 -2.41 1.24
N SER A 315 5.55 -1.39 0.92
CA SER A 315 5.28 0.02 1.26
C SER A 315 5.61 0.90 0.05
N GLY A 316 5.26 2.19 0.08
CA GLY A 316 5.77 3.17 -0.88
C GLY A 316 5.55 2.79 -2.37
N ASN A 317 4.29 2.65 -2.75
CA ASN A 317 3.86 2.08 -4.03
C ASN A 317 3.90 3.08 -5.19
N ASP A 318 3.89 4.38 -4.92
CA ASP A 318 3.97 5.43 -5.94
C ASP A 318 5.29 6.25 -5.80
N PHE A 319 5.60 7.09 -6.78
CA PHE A 319 6.77 7.97 -6.75
C PHE A 319 6.46 9.31 -6.08
N SER A 320 7.33 9.76 -5.18
CA SER A 320 7.23 11.10 -4.60
C SER A 320 7.45 12.22 -5.62
N LEU A 321 6.98 13.42 -5.27
CA LEU A 321 7.03 14.64 -6.11
C LEU A 321 8.43 15.02 -6.63
N ASN A 322 9.46 14.65 -5.88
CA ASN A 322 10.87 14.95 -6.15
C ASN A 322 11.52 13.98 -7.16
N VAL A 323 10.90 12.84 -7.45
CA VAL A 323 11.46 11.85 -8.40
C VAL A 323 11.16 12.26 -9.84
N ASN A 324 12.18 12.79 -10.53
CA ASN A 324 12.10 13.19 -11.93
C ASN A 324 12.03 11.98 -12.88
N ALA A 325 11.59 12.21 -14.13
CA ALA A 325 11.37 11.16 -15.13
C ALA A 325 12.62 10.31 -15.42
N ASN A 326 13.82 10.90 -15.47
CA ASN A 326 15.05 10.16 -15.73
C ASN A 326 15.36 9.17 -14.59
N GLU A 327 15.11 9.56 -13.34
CA GLU A 327 15.26 8.68 -12.18
C GLU A 327 14.19 7.57 -12.16
N ARG A 328 12.93 7.89 -12.47
CA ARG A 328 11.86 6.89 -12.63
C ARG A 328 12.25 5.84 -13.68
N SER A 329 12.77 6.27 -14.84
CA SER A 329 13.25 5.36 -15.89
C SER A 329 14.50 4.57 -15.47
N ARG A 330 15.46 5.18 -14.77
CA ARG A 330 16.65 4.49 -14.23
C ARG A 330 16.28 3.33 -13.31
N LEU A 331 15.24 3.52 -12.49
CA LEU A 331 14.70 2.52 -11.58
C LEU A 331 13.81 1.46 -12.28
N GLY A 332 13.48 1.61 -13.57
CA GLY A 332 12.55 0.73 -14.29
C GLY A 332 11.07 1.03 -14.04
N GLY A 333 10.74 2.21 -13.53
CA GLY A 333 9.37 2.68 -13.31
C GLY A 333 8.64 1.96 -12.17
N VAL A 334 7.30 2.02 -12.22
CA VAL A 334 6.38 1.39 -11.27
C VAL A 334 6.44 -0.14 -11.37
N GLY A 335 6.35 -0.66 -12.60
CA GLY A 335 6.13 -2.09 -12.85
C GLY A 335 7.32 -3.03 -12.51
N PHE A 336 8.52 -2.51 -12.24
CA PHE A 336 9.73 -3.33 -12.09
C PHE A 336 9.62 -4.35 -10.93
N MET A 337 9.35 -3.90 -9.70
CA MET A 337 9.24 -4.83 -8.56
C MET A 337 7.93 -5.62 -8.60
N TRP A 338 6.86 -5.03 -9.12
CA TRP A 338 5.58 -5.74 -9.32
C TRP A 338 5.68 -6.89 -10.33
N LYS A 339 6.56 -6.78 -11.34
CA LYS A 339 6.87 -7.89 -12.26
C LYS A 339 7.50 -9.08 -11.51
N ASP A 340 8.46 -8.83 -10.63
CA ASP A 340 9.06 -9.90 -9.82
C ASP A 340 8.06 -10.49 -8.82
N ILE A 341 7.24 -9.66 -8.15
CA ILE A 341 6.14 -10.11 -7.29
C ILE A 341 5.19 -11.05 -8.06
N MET A 342 4.76 -10.67 -9.26
CA MET A 342 3.87 -11.50 -10.08
C MET A 342 4.54 -12.76 -10.61
N GLN A 343 5.82 -12.69 -10.99
CA GLN A 343 6.59 -13.87 -11.36
C GLN A 343 6.72 -14.84 -10.18
N LYS A 344 7.05 -14.36 -8.97
CA LYS A 344 7.14 -15.19 -7.76
C LYS A 344 5.79 -15.74 -7.32
N HIS A 345 4.70 -14.98 -7.48
CA HIS A 345 3.35 -15.49 -7.23
C HIS A 345 3.07 -16.72 -8.10
N LEU A 346 3.40 -16.68 -9.39
CA LEU A 346 3.23 -17.81 -10.31
C LEU A 346 4.18 -18.98 -9.97
N GLU A 347 5.47 -18.70 -9.76
CA GLU A 347 6.50 -19.71 -9.46
C GLU A 347 6.18 -20.56 -8.21
N ILE A 348 5.64 -19.97 -7.14
CA ILE A 348 5.34 -20.68 -5.89
C ILE A 348 3.93 -21.28 -5.82
N GLY A 349 3.12 -21.11 -6.87
CA GLY A 349 1.72 -21.52 -6.88
C GLY A 349 0.77 -20.61 -6.06
N GLY A 350 1.18 -19.36 -5.81
CA GLY A 350 0.33 -18.29 -5.28
C GLY A 350 0.71 -17.77 -3.87
N PHE A 351 0.61 -16.46 -3.70
CA PHE A 351 0.49 -15.80 -2.39
C PHE A 351 -0.99 -15.70 -1.99
N HIS A 352 -1.28 -15.88 -0.70
CA HIS A 352 -2.66 -15.84 -0.16
C HIS A 352 -3.16 -14.42 0.11
N VAL A 353 -2.24 -13.52 0.48
CA VAL A 353 -2.52 -12.11 0.75
C VAL A 353 -1.28 -11.25 0.48
N GLN A 354 -1.48 -9.97 0.15
CA GLN A 354 -0.46 -8.93 0.19
C GLN A 354 -0.81 -7.88 1.26
N LEU A 355 0.18 -7.48 2.05
CA LEU A 355 0.02 -6.55 3.17
C LEU A 355 0.66 -5.20 2.82
N GLY A 356 -0.17 -4.24 2.38
CA GLY A 356 0.24 -2.88 2.11
C GLY A 356 0.44 -2.09 3.41
N LEU A 357 1.65 -1.61 3.65
CA LEU A 357 2.06 -0.98 4.91
C LEU A 357 1.95 0.56 4.89
N GLY A 358 1.39 1.15 3.84
CA GLY A 358 1.29 2.60 3.67
C GLY A 358 1.77 3.11 2.31
N GLY A 359 1.36 4.33 1.95
CA GLY A 359 1.79 5.04 0.76
C GLY A 359 1.42 4.31 -0.52
N GLN A 360 0.16 3.88 -0.65
CA GLN A 360 -0.34 3.22 -1.86
C GLN A 360 -0.55 4.20 -3.02
N ILE A 361 -0.69 5.48 -2.69
CA ILE A 361 -0.48 6.63 -3.57
C ILE A 361 0.47 7.62 -2.86
N TYR A 362 0.98 8.61 -3.59
CA TYR A 362 1.73 9.75 -3.02
C TYR A 362 0.95 11.04 -3.27
N ALA A 363 -0.09 11.27 -2.47
CA ALA A 363 -1.09 12.32 -2.67
C ALA A 363 -0.57 13.75 -2.44
N ASP A 364 0.61 13.91 -1.82
CA ASP A 364 1.36 15.18 -1.66
C ASP A 364 1.44 16.01 -2.95
N ARG A 365 1.38 15.34 -4.11
CA ARG A 365 1.37 15.98 -5.42
C ARG A 365 0.22 16.96 -5.64
N MET A 366 -0.90 16.87 -4.90
CA MET A 366 -1.97 17.88 -4.95
C MET A 366 -1.47 19.29 -4.62
N TRP A 367 -0.47 19.44 -3.74
CA TRP A 367 0.15 20.74 -3.42
C TRP A 367 0.86 21.38 -4.63
N LYS A 368 1.24 20.59 -5.63
CA LYS A 368 1.90 21.00 -6.88
C LYS A 368 0.99 20.87 -8.11
N GLU A 369 -0.17 20.24 -7.99
CA GLU A 369 -1.07 19.96 -9.13
C GLU A 369 -2.36 20.79 -9.03
N VAL A 370 -3.05 20.76 -7.88
CA VAL A 370 -4.34 21.45 -7.67
C VAL A 370 -4.18 22.98 -7.55
N PRO A 371 -4.82 23.80 -8.42
CA PRO A 371 -4.70 25.26 -8.41
C PRO A 371 -5.15 25.96 -7.13
N CYS A 372 -6.27 25.54 -6.52
CA CYS A 372 -6.75 26.18 -5.28
C CYS A 372 -5.77 25.96 -4.10
N LEU A 373 -5.13 24.79 -4.02
CA LEU A 373 -4.09 24.51 -3.04
C LEU A 373 -2.80 25.32 -3.29
N LYS A 374 -2.37 25.47 -4.56
CA LYS A 374 -1.26 26.38 -4.92
C LYS A 374 -1.53 27.81 -4.48
N GLN A 375 -2.75 28.30 -4.72
CA GLN A 375 -3.16 29.64 -4.31
C GLN A 375 -3.09 29.79 -2.79
N TRP A 376 -3.58 28.82 -2.02
CA TRP A 376 -3.47 28.82 -0.55
C TRP A 376 -2.02 28.77 -0.05
N LEU A 377 -1.14 27.98 -0.67
CA LEU A 377 0.28 27.96 -0.32
C LEU A 377 0.95 29.32 -0.50
N ALA A 378 0.61 30.03 -1.58
CA ALA A 378 1.08 31.39 -1.87
C ALA A 378 0.52 32.48 -0.94
N MET A 379 -0.52 32.20 -0.15
CA MET A 379 -1.09 33.17 0.79
C MET A 379 -0.11 33.45 1.94
N SER A 380 0.23 34.74 2.12
CA SER A 380 1.09 35.21 3.20
C SER A 380 0.31 35.34 4.52
N GLY A 381 0.95 34.98 5.64
CA GLY A 381 0.40 35.12 6.98
C GLY A 381 -0.26 33.86 7.54
N LYS A 382 0.28 33.33 8.64
CA LYS A 382 -0.16 32.09 9.29
C LYS A 382 -1.65 32.08 9.64
N GLU A 383 -2.12 33.16 10.26
CA GLU A 383 -3.53 33.30 10.65
C GLU A 383 -4.48 33.39 9.46
N ILE A 384 -4.05 33.97 8.33
CA ILE A 384 -4.87 34.03 7.11
C ILE A 384 -5.01 32.62 6.52
N ARG A 385 -3.90 31.89 6.36
CA ARG A 385 -3.94 30.48 5.89
C ARG A 385 -4.78 29.59 6.80
N LYS A 386 -4.65 29.73 8.13
CA LYS A 386 -5.45 28.99 9.14
C LYS A 386 -6.96 29.25 9.02
N LYS A 387 -7.35 30.51 8.78
CA LYS A 387 -8.75 30.97 8.72
C LYS A 387 -9.38 30.92 7.32
N THR A 388 -8.62 30.60 6.28
CA THR A 388 -9.15 30.50 4.90
C THR A 388 -10.26 29.44 4.86
N PRO A 389 -11.46 29.74 4.33
CA PRO A 389 -12.53 28.77 4.25
C PRO A 389 -12.23 27.69 3.21
N TRP A 390 -12.66 26.46 3.50
CA TRP A 390 -12.82 25.44 2.46
C TRP A 390 -14.06 25.79 1.62
N THR A 391 -14.00 25.58 0.30
CA THR A 391 -15.10 25.92 -0.62
C THR A 391 -15.45 24.72 -1.51
N THR A 392 -16.59 24.75 -2.18
CA THR A 392 -17.03 23.67 -3.10
C THR A 392 -15.96 23.32 -4.14
N ALA A 393 -15.26 24.32 -4.69
CA ALA A 393 -14.17 24.09 -5.64
C ALA A 393 -12.96 23.36 -5.02
N HIS A 394 -12.71 23.49 -3.72
CA HIS A 394 -11.69 22.68 -3.02
C HIS A 394 -12.19 21.24 -2.85
N GLU A 395 -13.47 21.03 -2.50
CA GLU A 395 -14.07 19.70 -2.41
C GLU A 395 -13.99 18.95 -3.74
N GLU A 396 -14.39 19.62 -4.83
CA GLU A 396 -14.44 19.06 -6.18
C GLU A 396 -13.03 18.78 -6.72
N ASP A 397 -12.13 19.76 -6.72
CA ASP A 397 -10.76 19.59 -7.25
C ASP A 397 -9.98 18.51 -6.48
N VAL A 398 -10.03 18.53 -5.14
CA VAL A 398 -9.23 17.61 -4.31
C VAL A 398 -9.80 16.19 -4.38
N SER A 399 -11.11 16.01 -4.28
CA SER A 399 -11.72 14.67 -4.42
C SER A 399 -11.47 14.08 -5.81
N HIS A 400 -11.52 14.91 -6.86
CA HIS A 400 -11.24 14.46 -8.21
C HIS A 400 -9.75 14.15 -8.45
N ALA A 401 -8.84 14.89 -7.81
CA ALA A 401 -7.42 14.57 -7.82
C ALA A 401 -7.15 13.20 -7.16
N TYR A 402 -7.65 12.94 -5.94
CA TYR A 402 -7.50 11.64 -5.28
C TYR A 402 -8.07 10.48 -6.12
N PHE A 403 -9.25 10.66 -6.72
CA PHE A 403 -9.84 9.66 -7.61
C PHE A 403 -8.89 9.28 -8.75
N HIS A 404 -8.22 10.26 -9.37
CA HIS A 404 -7.26 9.99 -10.43
C HIS A 404 -5.87 9.55 -9.97
N TYR A 405 -5.47 9.85 -8.74
CA TYR A 405 -4.28 9.24 -8.12
C TYR A 405 -4.47 7.72 -7.99
N TYR A 406 -5.58 7.27 -7.39
CA TYR A 406 -5.87 5.82 -7.29
C TYR A 406 -6.07 5.16 -8.66
N THR A 407 -6.98 5.69 -9.50
CA THR A 407 -7.33 5.03 -10.77
C THR A 407 -6.18 5.00 -11.79
N SER A 408 -5.34 6.03 -11.86
CA SER A 408 -4.17 6.03 -12.76
C SER A 408 -3.02 5.18 -12.24
N HIS A 409 -2.87 5.06 -10.92
CA HIS A 409 -1.77 4.32 -10.30
C HIS A 409 -2.07 2.82 -10.22
N PHE A 410 -3.27 2.41 -9.76
CA PHE A 410 -3.61 0.98 -9.69
C PHE A 410 -3.89 0.34 -11.07
N ASP A 411 -3.93 1.11 -12.16
CA ASP A 411 -4.04 0.63 -13.55
C ASP A 411 -2.65 0.49 -14.24
N GLN A 412 -1.55 0.70 -13.51
CA GLN A 412 -0.19 0.50 -14.02
C GLN A 412 0.12 -1.00 -14.27
N PRO A 413 0.97 -1.34 -15.26
CA PRO A 413 1.34 -2.72 -15.55
C PRO A 413 2.01 -3.43 -14.36
N TYR A 414 1.72 -4.73 -14.23
CA TYR A 414 2.07 -5.65 -13.14
C TYR A 414 1.42 -5.31 -11.79
N LEU A 415 1.24 -4.03 -11.45
CA LEU A 415 0.50 -3.59 -10.27
C LEU A 415 -1.00 -3.94 -10.39
N ARG A 416 -1.65 -3.65 -11.53
CA ARG A 416 -3.05 -4.05 -11.76
C ARG A 416 -3.23 -5.58 -11.77
N GLU A 417 -2.29 -6.32 -12.36
CA GLU A 417 -2.33 -7.80 -12.36
C GLU A 417 -2.14 -8.38 -10.95
N SER A 418 -1.36 -7.71 -10.09
CA SER A 418 -1.24 -8.03 -8.66
C SER A 418 -2.52 -7.74 -7.90
N PHE A 419 -3.06 -6.53 -8.01
CA PHE A 419 -4.28 -6.13 -7.30
C PHE A 419 -5.52 -6.90 -7.78
N ALA A 420 -5.48 -7.53 -8.96
CA ALA A 420 -6.52 -8.43 -9.44
C ALA A 420 -6.43 -9.88 -8.89
N GLN A 421 -5.24 -10.37 -8.53
CA GLN A 421 -4.98 -11.81 -8.29
C GLN A 421 -4.44 -12.12 -6.89
N ILE A 422 -3.87 -11.14 -6.21
CA ILE A 422 -3.35 -11.25 -4.84
C ILE A 422 -4.24 -10.42 -3.92
N PRO A 423 -5.11 -11.05 -3.10
CA PRO A 423 -5.99 -10.34 -2.19
C PRO A 423 -5.19 -9.38 -1.29
N TYR A 424 -5.55 -8.10 -1.25
CA TYR A 424 -4.81 -7.12 -0.43
C TYR A 424 -5.49 -6.77 0.90
N VAL A 425 -4.67 -6.42 1.89
CA VAL A 425 -5.03 -5.66 3.10
C VAL A 425 -4.06 -4.49 3.19
N CYS A 426 -4.56 -3.26 3.26
CA CYS A 426 -3.71 -2.08 3.41
C CYS A 426 -3.90 -1.41 4.77
N GLN A 427 -2.87 -0.67 5.19
CA GLN A 427 -2.82 0.17 6.39
C GLN A 427 -2.61 1.63 5.95
N ILE A 428 -3.38 2.57 6.51
CA ILE A 428 -3.27 3.99 6.19
C ILE A 428 -1.93 4.57 6.67
N ASP A 429 -1.34 5.41 5.84
CA ASP A 429 -0.15 6.21 6.13
C ASP A 429 -0.35 7.68 5.73
N ASP A 430 0.66 8.54 5.92
CA ASP A 430 0.56 9.95 5.58
C ASP A 430 0.59 10.19 4.08
N HIS A 431 1.44 9.52 3.28
CA HIS A 431 1.42 9.68 1.82
C HIS A 431 0.08 9.30 1.13
N ASP A 432 -0.76 8.48 1.77
CA ASP A 432 -2.15 8.23 1.32
C ASP A 432 -3.08 9.44 1.54
N ILE A 433 -2.61 10.48 2.26
CA ILE A 433 -3.25 11.77 2.52
C ILE A 433 -2.31 12.92 2.05
N PHE A 434 -1.29 13.28 2.84
CA PHE A 434 -0.03 13.90 2.41
C PHE A 434 1.05 13.73 3.50
N ASP A 435 2.30 13.59 3.06
CA ASP A 435 3.54 13.62 3.85
C ASP A 435 3.48 14.46 5.14
N GLY A 436 3.71 13.83 6.29
CA GLY A 436 3.67 14.47 7.61
C GLY A 436 2.28 14.71 8.20
N PHE A 437 1.20 14.15 7.61
CA PHE A 437 -0.14 14.25 8.20
C PHE A 437 -0.17 13.71 9.64
N GLY A 438 -0.82 14.48 10.53
CA GLY A 438 -0.74 14.32 11.99
C GLY A 438 0.52 14.91 12.67
N SER A 439 1.66 15.04 11.97
CA SER A 439 2.94 15.46 12.58
C SER A 439 3.20 16.98 12.58
N TYR A 440 2.62 17.76 11.65
CA TYR A 440 2.75 19.24 11.62
C TYR A 440 2.25 19.95 12.90
N PRO A 441 2.70 21.20 13.17
CA PRO A 441 2.24 21.97 14.32
C PRO A 441 0.74 22.30 14.30
N GLU A 442 0.13 22.36 15.49
CA GLU A 442 -1.30 22.57 15.74
C GLU A 442 -1.97 23.61 14.82
N HIS A 443 -1.40 24.81 14.70
CA HIS A 443 -1.98 25.89 13.89
C HIS A 443 -2.15 25.58 12.39
N MET A 444 -1.44 24.57 11.86
CA MET A 444 -1.63 24.07 10.49
C MET A 444 -2.59 22.87 10.46
N GLN A 445 -2.43 21.89 11.37
CA GLN A 445 -3.34 20.74 11.48
C GLN A 445 -4.81 21.14 11.66
N PHE A 446 -5.08 22.13 12.53
CA PHE A 446 -6.44 22.56 12.81
C PHE A 446 -7.01 23.56 11.78
N SER A 447 -6.27 23.87 10.70
CA SER A 447 -6.77 24.67 9.57
C SER A 447 -7.86 23.92 8.78
N ASN A 448 -8.72 24.67 8.08
CA ASN A 448 -9.76 24.08 7.25
C ASN A 448 -9.18 23.24 6.09
N MET A 449 -8.00 23.60 5.60
CA MET A 449 -7.34 22.94 4.47
C MET A 449 -6.86 21.54 4.88
N PHE A 450 -6.09 21.44 5.96
CA PHE A 450 -5.54 20.16 6.43
C PHE A 450 -6.66 19.20 6.87
N LYS A 451 -7.68 19.70 7.59
CA LYS A 451 -8.84 18.90 8.02
C LYS A 451 -9.63 18.27 6.87
N ASN A 452 -9.97 19.05 5.84
CA ASN A 452 -10.79 18.53 4.74
C ASN A 452 -9.98 17.65 3.80
N ILE A 453 -8.71 17.97 3.53
CA ILE A 453 -7.81 17.07 2.81
C ILE A 453 -7.65 15.74 3.56
N GLY A 454 -7.49 15.78 4.90
CA GLY A 454 -7.46 14.59 5.75
C GLY A 454 -8.72 13.75 5.65
N ARG A 455 -9.90 14.38 5.68
CA ARG A 455 -11.19 13.71 5.47
C ARG A 455 -11.27 13.05 4.10
N VAL A 456 -11.04 13.79 3.01
CA VAL A 456 -11.15 13.28 1.63
C VAL A 456 -10.15 12.16 1.37
N GLY A 457 -8.91 12.29 1.84
CA GLY A 457 -7.91 11.22 1.77
C GLY A 457 -8.33 9.97 2.53
N THR A 458 -8.91 10.12 3.73
CA THR A 458 -9.45 8.99 4.52
C THR A 458 -10.68 8.35 3.85
N GLU A 459 -11.58 9.13 3.28
CA GLU A 459 -12.75 8.64 2.52
C GLU A 459 -12.32 7.85 1.28
N MET A 460 -11.31 8.34 0.54
CA MET A 460 -10.74 7.66 -0.63
C MET A 460 -9.91 6.42 -0.26
N TYR A 461 -9.19 6.45 0.86
CA TYR A 461 -8.54 5.28 1.46
C TYR A 461 -9.57 4.18 1.77
N LEU A 462 -10.66 4.50 2.46
CA LEU A 462 -11.71 3.54 2.77
C LEU A 462 -12.39 2.98 1.51
N LEU A 463 -12.57 3.83 0.49
CA LEU A 463 -13.22 3.45 -0.75
C LEU A 463 -12.36 2.53 -1.62
N PHE A 464 -11.14 2.95 -1.99
CA PHE A 464 -10.24 2.15 -2.84
C PHE A 464 -9.51 1.04 -2.07
N GLN A 465 -8.99 1.32 -0.87
CA GLN A 465 -8.19 0.35 -0.11
C GLN A 465 -9.05 -0.57 0.77
N HIS A 466 -10.30 -0.18 1.09
CA HIS A 466 -11.21 -1.01 1.89
C HIS A 466 -12.57 -1.37 1.27
N HIS A 467 -12.90 -0.92 0.05
CA HIS A 467 -14.18 -1.23 -0.62
C HIS A 467 -15.41 -0.89 0.23
N THR A 468 -15.34 0.22 0.97
CA THR A 468 -16.36 0.62 1.95
C THR A 468 -16.46 2.14 2.06
N THR A 469 -17.46 2.62 2.79
CA THR A 469 -17.65 4.05 3.07
C THR A 469 -17.89 4.24 4.56
N LEU A 470 -17.72 5.47 5.07
CA LEU A 470 -18.01 5.79 6.47
C LEU A 470 -19.44 5.40 6.86
N ASP A 471 -20.42 5.54 5.96
CA ASP A 471 -21.81 5.19 6.25
C ASP A 471 -22.07 3.68 6.21
N LEU A 472 -21.39 2.92 5.36
CA LEU A 472 -21.43 1.45 5.44
C LEU A 472 -20.80 0.94 6.74
N LEU A 473 -19.68 1.55 7.18
CA LEU A 473 -19.02 1.19 8.43
C LEU A 473 -19.85 1.56 9.67
N ARG A 474 -20.46 2.75 9.69
CA ARG A 474 -21.39 3.20 10.77
C ARG A 474 -22.62 2.30 10.91
N ASN A 475 -23.04 1.65 9.83
CA ASN A 475 -24.15 0.68 9.84
C ASN A 475 -23.69 -0.77 10.06
N SER A 476 -22.38 -1.05 10.05
CA SER A 476 -21.86 -2.37 10.42
C SER A 476 -22.13 -2.65 11.90
N ARG A 477 -22.39 -3.93 12.20
CA ARG A 477 -22.56 -4.44 13.58
C ARG A 477 -21.47 -5.45 13.95
N THR A 478 -20.44 -5.60 13.11
CA THR A 478 -19.42 -6.64 13.28
C THR A 478 -18.02 -6.08 13.07
N ASP A 479 -17.13 -6.38 14.02
CA ASP A 479 -15.70 -6.05 13.97
C ASP A 479 -14.90 -7.01 13.07
N LEU A 480 -15.58 -7.78 12.23
CA LEU A 480 -14.97 -8.77 11.32
C LEU A 480 -14.15 -8.10 10.23
N ASP A 481 -14.54 -6.89 9.80
CA ASP A 481 -13.77 -6.14 8.81
C ASP A 481 -12.92 -5.03 9.43
N LEU A 482 -13.40 -3.79 9.39
CA LEU A 482 -12.84 -2.64 10.09
C LEU A 482 -13.70 -2.33 11.32
N PHE A 483 -13.08 -1.86 12.38
CA PHE A 483 -13.75 -1.32 13.55
C PHE A 483 -13.10 -0.01 13.99
N THR A 484 -13.85 0.81 14.73
CA THR A 484 -13.35 2.04 15.36
C THR A 484 -13.58 1.95 16.87
N ILE A 485 -12.72 2.63 17.65
CA ILE A 485 -12.80 2.65 19.13
C ILE A 485 -13.21 4.06 19.60
N THR A 486 -12.70 5.08 18.94
CA THR A 486 -12.92 6.51 19.24
C THR A 486 -13.85 7.21 18.27
N GLY A 487 -14.20 6.57 17.14
CA GLY A 487 -14.99 7.16 16.05
C GLY A 487 -14.17 7.93 15.02
N THR A 488 -12.85 8.05 15.20
CA THR A 488 -11.92 8.74 14.28
C THR A 488 -11.06 7.76 13.49
N GLY A 489 -10.32 6.88 14.17
CA GLY A 489 -9.43 5.90 13.54
C GLY A 489 -10.12 4.59 13.13
N TRP A 490 -9.57 3.93 12.11
CA TRP A 490 -10.06 2.64 11.61
C TRP A 490 -9.02 1.53 11.73
N HIS A 491 -9.34 0.51 12.50
CA HIS A 491 -8.45 -0.57 12.90
C HIS A 491 -8.97 -1.92 12.39
N PHE A 492 -8.11 -2.94 12.34
CA PHE A 492 -8.53 -4.29 11.97
C PHE A 492 -7.74 -5.40 12.66
N VAL A 493 -8.35 -6.58 12.73
CA VAL A 493 -7.72 -7.84 13.15
C VAL A 493 -8.11 -8.91 12.13
N LYS A 494 -7.15 -9.29 11.27
CA LYS A 494 -7.34 -10.26 10.18
C LYS A 494 -6.70 -11.60 10.55
N TYR A 495 -7.46 -12.68 10.48
CA TYR A 495 -6.90 -14.03 10.56
C TYR A 495 -6.21 -14.38 9.25
N LEU A 496 -4.99 -14.91 9.32
CA LEU A 496 -4.19 -15.42 8.21
C LEU A 496 -3.97 -16.93 8.44
N GLY A 497 -5.07 -17.68 8.39
CA GLY A 497 -5.14 -19.05 8.89
C GLY A 497 -5.41 -19.10 10.40
N PRO A 498 -5.43 -20.31 11.00
CA PRO A 498 -5.80 -20.52 12.40
C PRO A 498 -4.72 -20.07 13.41
N ALA A 499 -3.51 -19.77 12.94
CA ALA A 499 -2.31 -19.62 13.77
C ALA A 499 -1.55 -18.27 13.61
N VAL A 500 -1.91 -17.45 12.61
CA VAL A 500 -1.30 -16.15 12.35
C VAL A 500 -2.39 -15.09 12.24
N VAL A 501 -2.18 -13.92 12.84
CA VAL A 501 -3.12 -12.79 12.80
C VAL A 501 -2.37 -11.51 12.41
N ALA A 502 -2.94 -10.71 11.51
CA ALA A 502 -2.46 -9.36 11.18
C ALA A 502 -3.35 -8.30 11.83
N VAL A 503 -2.73 -7.29 12.44
CA VAL A 503 -3.38 -6.23 13.22
C VAL A 503 -3.03 -4.88 12.60
N GLY A 504 -4.04 -4.16 12.11
CA GLY A 504 -3.91 -2.82 11.56
C GLY A 504 -4.21 -1.78 12.63
N LEU A 505 -3.25 -0.90 12.90
CA LEU A 505 -3.39 0.20 13.84
C LEU A 505 -3.21 1.52 13.08
N ASP A 506 -4.32 2.20 12.80
CA ASP A 506 -4.34 3.59 12.34
C ASP A 506 -3.41 4.48 13.20
N CYS A 507 -2.34 4.94 12.57
CA CYS A 507 -1.30 5.78 13.17
C CYS A 507 -1.37 7.23 12.66
N ARG A 508 -2.51 7.63 12.07
CA ARG A 508 -2.69 8.91 11.35
C ARG A 508 -3.91 9.70 11.84
N SER A 509 -5.07 9.05 12.02
CA SER A 509 -6.33 9.70 12.38
C SER A 509 -6.37 10.33 13.78
N GLU A 510 -5.47 9.92 14.68
CA GLU A 510 -5.38 10.41 16.06
C GLU A 510 -4.06 11.14 16.37
N ARG A 511 -3.17 11.24 15.37
CA ARG A 511 -1.79 11.69 15.54
C ARG A 511 -1.69 13.20 15.75
N ASN A 512 -0.79 13.58 16.65
CA ASN A 512 -0.32 14.94 16.89
C ASN A 512 1.21 14.95 17.17
N PRO A 513 1.87 16.11 17.31
CA PRO A 513 3.33 16.17 17.50
C PRO A 513 3.91 15.40 18.72
N HIS A 514 3.08 15.01 19.68
CA HIS A 514 3.48 14.34 20.93
C HIS A 514 2.91 12.93 21.11
N GLN A 515 2.07 12.46 20.19
CA GLN A 515 1.34 11.19 20.33
C GLN A 515 0.86 10.69 18.95
N VAL A 516 0.91 9.38 18.72
CA VAL A 516 0.49 8.75 17.46
C VAL A 516 -0.95 8.22 17.54
N VAL A 517 -1.33 7.63 18.67
CA VAL A 517 -2.58 6.90 18.89
C VAL A 517 -3.21 7.28 20.25
N ALA A 518 -4.53 7.42 20.31
CA ALA A 518 -5.21 7.84 21.52
C ALA A 518 -5.18 6.78 22.64
N GLY A 519 -5.16 7.23 23.90
CA GLY A 519 -5.22 6.35 25.07
C GLY A 519 -6.41 5.36 25.05
N PRO A 520 -7.65 5.80 24.71
CA PRO A 520 -8.79 4.90 24.55
C PRO A 520 -8.61 3.85 23.45
N THR A 521 -7.92 4.18 22.35
CA THR A 521 -7.63 3.25 21.26
C THR A 521 -6.73 2.10 21.71
N TYR A 522 -5.71 2.39 22.54
CA TYR A 522 -4.94 1.34 23.22
C TYR A 522 -5.81 0.50 24.16
N GLN A 523 -6.69 1.13 24.94
CA GLN A 523 -7.61 0.45 25.86
C GLN A 523 -8.64 -0.44 25.12
N GLY A 524 -9.01 -0.12 23.88
CA GLY A 524 -9.91 -0.95 23.07
C GLY A 524 -9.21 -2.05 22.25
N ILE A 525 -8.00 -1.80 21.72
CA ILE A 525 -7.31 -2.76 20.86
C ILE A 525 -6.55 -3.84 21.66
N PHE A 526 -5.90 -3.49 22.79
CA PHE A 526 -5.14 -4.47 23.56
C PHE A 526 -6.01 -5.62 24.13
N PRO A 527 -7.24 -5.40 24.63
CA PRO A 527 -8.13 -6.49 24.99
C PRO A 527 -8.50 -7.40 23.81
N LYS A 528 -8.72 -6.86 22.61
CA LYS A 528 -8.99 -7.68 21.40
C LYS A 528 -7.84 -8.65 21.12
N ILE A 529 -6.58 -8.20 21.28
CA ILE A 529 -5.40 -9.05 21.09
C ILE A 529 -5.21 -10.04 22.24
N ALA A 530 -5.47 -9.63 23.49
CA ALA A 530 -5.48 -10.53 24.64
C ALA A 530 -6.62 -11.58 24.58
N MET A 531 -7.70 -11.31 23.82
CA MET A 531 -8.81 -12.25 23.61
C MET A 531 -8.63 -13.17 22.39
N LEU A 532 -7.52 -13.08 21.64
CA LEU A 532 -7.28 -13.98 20.49
C LEU A 532 -7.32 -15.48 20.88
N PRO A 533 -7.78 -16.38 20.00
CA PRO A 533 -7.82 -17.82 20.25
C PRO A 533 -6.45 -18.41 20.61
N PRO A 534 -6.36 -19.43 21.50
CA PRO A 534 -5.10 -20.09 21.83
C PRO A 534 -4.39 -20.82 20.68
N THR A 535 -5.03 -20.94 19.52
CA THR A 535 -4.40 -21.47 18.29
C THR A 535 -3.46 -20.47 17.63
N VAL A 536 -3.66 -19.16 17.87
CA VAL A 536 -2.82 -18.10 17.33
C VAL A 536 -1.47 -18.10 18.03
N GLN A 537 -0.39 -18.10 17.24
CA GLN A 537 1.00 -18.12 17.71
C GLN A 537 1.75 -16.84 17.31
N HIS A 538 1.39 -16.23 16.16
CA HIS A 538 2.01 -15.01 15.65
C HIS A 538 1.01 -13.88 15.49
N CYS A 539 1.38 -12.70 15.99
CA CYS A 539 0.60 -11.46 15.90
C CYS A 539 1.44 -10.40 15.17
N LEU A 540 1.01 -10.05 13.96
CA LEU A 540 1.71 -9.19 13.02
C LEU A 540 1.10 -7.78 13.04
N TRP A 541 1.79 -6.84 13.67
CA TRP A 541 1.36 -5.45 13.79
C TRP A 541 1.78 -4.64 12.56
N MET A 542 0.81 -4.27 11.72
CA MET A 542 1.01 -3.35 10.60
C MET A 542 1.02 -1.91 11.14
N LEU A 543 2.22 -1.35 11.28
CA LEU A 543 2.47 0.03 11.70
C LEU A 543 3.25 0.72 10.58
N SER A 544 2.71 1.75 9.94
CA SER A 544 3.31 2.27 8.69
C SER A 544 4.77 2.72 8.85
N VAL A 545 5.07 3.38 9.96
CA VAL A 545 6.42 3.80 10.36
C VAL A 545 6.99 2.81 11.38
N PRO A 546 8.27 2.37 11.27
CA PRO A 546 8.88 1.40 12.17
C PRO A 546 9.04 1.95 13.59
N ILE A 547 8.77 1.10 14.58
CA ILE A 547 9.00 1.41 15.99
C ILE A 547 10.45 1.11 16.42
N ILE A 548 11.16 0.21 15.74
CA ILE A 548 12.59 -0.11 16.00
C ILE A 548 13.40 0.33 14.79
N TYR A 549 14.20 1.38 14.94
CA TYR A 549 14.96 2.00 13.85
C TYR A 549 16.17 2.79 14.39
N PRO A 550 17.28 2.94 13.65
CA PRO A 550 18.41 3.76 14.10
C PRO A 550 18.03 5.23 14.33
N ARG A 551 18.53 5.82 15.41
CA ARG A 551 18.20 7.18 15.84
C ARG A 551 19.21 8.18 15.26
N LEU A 552 18.72 9.19 14.54
CA LEU A 552 19.55 10.21 13.86
C LEU A 552 19.99 11.34 14.81
N GLU A 553 20.77 11.01 15.84
CA GLU A 553 21.23 11.95 16.89
C GLU A 553 21.95 13.20 16.35
N THR A 554 22.57 13.13 15.17
CA THR A 554 23.27 14.26 14.54
C THR A 554 22.40 15.11 13.62
N ALA A 555 21.19 14.66 13.26
CA ALA A 555 20.37 15.35 12.27
C ALA A 555 19.79 16.65 12.81
N GLU A 556 19.54 16.78 14.11
CA GLU A 556 19.22 18.07 14.75
C GLU A 556 20.36 19.08 14.58
N HIS A 557 21.62 18.67 14.79
CA HIS A 557 22.78 19.55 14.57
C HIS A 557 22.95 19.92 13.09
N ILE A 558 22.71 18.99 12.16
CA ILE A 558 22.75 19.26 10.71
C ILE A 558 21.63 20.22 10.32
N ALA A 559 20.38 19.96 10.73
CA ALA A 559 19.23 20.81 10.46
C ALA A 559 19.37 22.20 11.10
N HIS A 560 19.89 22.30 12.32
CA HIS A 560 20.20 23.57 12.96
C HIS A 560 21.32 24.33 12.23
N THR A 561 22.30 23.63 11.67
CA THR A 561 23.36 24.22 10.83
C THR A 561 22.78 24.73 9.50
N VAL A 562 21.93 23.96 8.83
CA VAL A 562 21.24 24.36 7.59
C VAL A 562 20.26 25.51 7.84
N ALA A 563 19.49 25.48 8.94
CA ALA A 563 18.58 26.56 9.32
C ALA A 563 19.33 27.85 9.71
N THR A 564 20.48 27.73 10.38
CA THR A 564 21.37 28.88 10.65
C THR A 564 21.98 29.42 9.36
N GLY A 565 22.34 28.55 8.40
CA GLY A 565 22.74 28.94 7.04
C GLY A 565 21.63 29.69 6.30
N LYS A 566 20.37 29.20 6.36
CA LYS A 566 19.18 29.88 5.81
C LYS A 566 19.02 31.27 6.45
N ARG A 567 19.15 31.39 7.78
CA ARG A 567 19.13 32.69 8.49
C ARG A 567 20.28 33.61 8.06
N ALA A 568 21.49 33.09 7.85
CA ALA A 568 22.63 33.88 7.38
C ALA A 568 22.43 34.42 5.95
N VAL A 569 21.92 33.60 5.03
CA VAL A 569 21.65 34.00 3.63
C VAL A 569 20.48 34.99 3.56
N THR A 570 19.35 34.74 4.24
CA THR A 570 18.22 35.67 4.28
C THR A 570 18.56 36.96 5.01
N GLY A 571 19.38 36.88 6.07
CA GLY A 571 19.95 38.04 6.77
C GLY A 571 20.84 38.88 5.86
N ALA A 572 21.75 38.25 5.11
CA ALA A 572 22.60 38.94 4.14
C ALA A 572 21.79 39.67 3.06
N TYR A 573 20.72 39.08 2.54
CA TYR A 573 19.81 39.77 1.60
C TYR A 573 19.11 40.99 2.23
N ASN A 574 18.60 40.86 3.46
CA ASN A 574 17.94 41.97 4.18
C ASN A 574 18.90 43.08 4.64
N VAL A 575 20.20 42.79 4.79
CA VAL A 575 21.24 43.80 5.04
C VAL A 575 21.68 44.45 3.74
N LEU A 576 21.92 43.68 2.67
CA LEU A 576 22.34 44.21 1.38
C LEU A 576 21.30 45.17 0.79
N GLY A 577 20.00 44.83 0.90
CA GLY A 577 18.88 45.70 0.54
C GLY A 577 18.68 46.94 1.43
N LYS A 578 19.51 47.15 2.46
CA LYS A 578 19.50 48.33 3.33
C LYS A 578 20.79 49.17 3.28
N VAL A 579 21.77 48.80 2.47
CA VAL A 579 23.05 49.52 2.34
C VAL A 579 23.19 50.26 0.99
N THR A 580 22.31 49.97 0.00
CA THR A 580 22.34 50.58 -1.33
C THR A 580 21.80 52.03 -1.42
N SER A 581 21.69 52.76 -0.30
CA SER A 581 21.06 54.09 -0.26
C SER A 581 21.77 55.15 0.60
N SER A 582 23.08 55.02 0.85
CA SER A 582 23.87 56.03 1.58
C SER A 582 25.28 56.22 1.02
N VAL A 583 25.50 57.41 0.45
CA VAL A 583 26.76 58.17 0.22
C VAL A 583 28.13 57.46 0.09
N ALA A 584 28.80 57.85 -1.01
CA ALA A 584 30.21 57.72 -1.37
C ALA A 584 31.28 57.87 -0.27
N GLY A 585 32.42 57.19 -0.46
CA GLY A 585 33.72 57.67 0.07
C GLY A 585 34.80 56.61 0.31
N VAL A 586 35.98 56.85 -0.28
CA VAL A 586 37.33 56.45 0.21
C VAL A 586 37.67 54.96 0.46
N VAL A 587 38.52 54.44 -0.43
CA VAL A 587 39.62 53.46 -0.26
C VAL A 587 39.87 52.85 1.14
N GLY A 588 39.97 51.51 1.21
CA GLY A 588 40.94 50.85 2.10
C GLY A 588 40.46 49.75 3.07
N ALA A 589 39.84 48.66 2.59
CA ALA A 589 39.54 47.49 3.43
C ALA A 589 39.46 46.16 2.65
N LYS A 590 40.48 45.82 1.84
CA LYS A 590 40.56 44.52 1.14
C LYS A 590 41.56 43.61 1.85
N ASP A 591 41.07 42.78 2.77
CA ASP A 591 41.53 41.40 3.09
C ASP A 591 41.08 40.93 4.49
N MET A 592 39.83 40.45 4.61
CA MET A 592 39.48 39.49 5.69
C MET A 592 38.22 38.63 5.47
N VAL A 593 37.53 38.74 4.32
CA VAL A 593 36.29 37.97 4.04
C VAL A 593 36.41 37.27 2.68
N GLY A 594 37.13 36.15 2.63
CA GLY A 594 37.38 35.39 1.39
C GLY A 594 37.36 33.86 1.56
N SER A 595 38.18 33.32 2.46
CA SER A 595 38.45 31.88 2.54
C SER A 595 37.23 30.99 2.88
N GLY A 596 36.24 31.51 3.61
CA GLY A 596 35.05 30.74 4.01
C GLY A 596 34.00 30.53 2.91
N PHE A 597 33.95 31.38 1.88
CA PHE A 597 32.83 31.40 0.93
C PHE A 597 33.00 30.49 -0.29
N ASP A 598 34.23 30.33 -0.80
CA ASP A 598 34.47 29.56 -2.02
C ASP A 598 34.36 28.05 -1.83
N SER A 599 34.68 27.53 -0.64
CA SER A 599 34.45 26.13 -0.27
C SER A 599 32.96 25.79 -0.31
N VAL A 600 32.10 26.69 0.21
CA VAL A 600 30.63 26.51 0.17
C VAL A 600 30.11 26.62 -1.27
N LYS A 601 30.59 27.60 -2.05
CA LYS A 601 30.22 27.70 -3.48
C LYS A 601 30.62 26.46 -4.29
N ARG A 602 31.78 25.83 -4.02
CA ARG A 602 32.19 24.59 -4.71
C ARG A 602 31.42 23.36 -4.23
N ALA A 603 31.10 23.25 -2.94
CA ALA A 603 30.36 22.12 -2.39
C ALA A 603 28.85 22.12 -2.75
N VAL A 604 28.25 23.30 -2.95
CA VAL A 604 26.80 23.47 -3.17
C VAL A 604 26.46 23.89 -4.60
N GLY A 605 27.37 24.53 -5.34
CA GLY A 605 27.09 25.14 -6.65
C GLY A 605 27.15 24.23 -7.88
N LYS A 606 27.46 22.94 -7.72
CA LYS A 606 27.52 21.96 -8.83
C LYS A 606 26.76 20.65 -8.60
N THR A 607 26.18 20.48 -7.42
CA THR A 607 25.28 19.37 -7.06
C THR A 607 23.87 19.94 -6.87
N GLY A 608 22.85 19.32 -7.46
CA GLY A 608 21.46 19.82 -7.41
C GLY A 608 20.77 19.72 -6.04
N LEU A 609 21.52 19.66 -4.95
CA LEU A 609 21.07 19.28 -3.61
C LEU A 609 20.09 20.28 -2.97
N MET A 610 20.02 21.53 -3.45
CA MET A 610 19.05 22.52 -2.95
C MET A 610 17.64 22.35 -3.52
N GLY A 611 17.43 21.46 -4.51
CA GLY A 611 16.15 21.31 -5.22
C GLY A 611 15.03 20.58 -4.46
N GLY A 612 15.28 20.06 -3.25
CA GLY A 612 14.35 19.23 -2.48
C GLY A 612 14.73 19.12 -1.00
N ILE A 613 15.04 20.26 -0.37
CA ILE A 613 15.32 20.36 1.08
C ILE A 613 14.16 21.05 1.84
N LEU A 614 13.16 21.57 1.12
CA LEU A 614 12.03 22.30 1.68
C LEU A 614 10.73 21.56 1.35
N SER A 615 9.93 21.27 2.38
CA SER A 615 8.57 20.79 2.21
C SER A 615 7.70 21.87 1.56
N PRO A 616 6.53 21.55 0.96
CA PRO A 616 5.67 22.54 0.29
C PRO A 616 5.29 23.75 1.16
N PHE A 617 5.38 23.62 2.49
CA PHE A 617 5.05 24.64 3.47
C PHE A 617 6.24 25.54 3.87
N GLY A 618 7.47 25.18 3.44
CA GLY A 618 8.70 25.96 3.64
C GLY A 618 9.54 25.61 4.88
N GLU A 619 9.14 24.57 5.63
CA GLU A 619 9.94 23.93 6.69
C GLU A 619 11.01 23.02 6.04
N LEU A 620 11.88 22.36 6.82
CA LEU A 620 12.93 21.47 6.26
C LEU A 620 12.39 20.04 6.19
N ASP A 621 12.38 19.43 5.00
CA ASP A 621 11.91 18.04 4.74
C ASP A 621 12.32 17.07 5.86
N LEU A 622 13.62 17.03 6.13
CA LEU A 622 14.25 16.13 7.11
C LEU A 622 13.72 16.32 8.55
N LEU A 623 13.26 17.52 8.93
CA LEU A 623 12.71 17.75 10.27
C LEU A 623 11.26 17.24 10.40
N ASP A 624 10.49 17.27 9.31
CA ASP A 624 9.16 16.69 9.27
C ASP A 624 9.24 15.15 9.30
N GLU A 625 10.11 14.56 8.46
CA GLU A 625 10.42 13.11 8.46
C GLU A 625 10.89 12.62 9.85
N LEU A 626 11.84 13.31 10.49
CA LEU A 626 12.33 12.97 11.84
C LEU A 626 11.23 13.05 12.90
N ARG A 627 10.37 14.07 12.83
CA ARG A 627 9.23 14.23 13.72
C ARG A 627 8.17 13.17 13.49
N ASP A 628 8.10 12.58 12.30
CA ASP A 628 7.16 11.50 12.00
C ASP A 628 7.58 10.13 12.58
N GLN A 629 8.87 9.89 12.75
CA GLN A 629 9.39 8.64 13.33
C GLN A 629 8.86 8.36 14.75
N TRP A 630 8.64 7.07 15.07
CA TRP A 630 8.31 6.59 16.42
C TRP A 630 9.46 6.72 17.42
N THR A 631 10.69 6.73 16.91
CA THR A 631 11.94 6.86 17.68
C THR A 631 12.24 8.29 18.13
N HIS A 632 11.43 9.27 17.68
CA HIS A 632 11.49 10.67 18.09
C HIS A 632 11.15 10.86 19.58
N GLU A 633 11.87 11.75 20.27
CA GLU A 633 11.76 11.89 21.73
C GLU A 633 10.36 12.27 22.22
N SER A 634 9.54 12.94 21.41
CA SER A 634 8.17 13.31 21.80
C SER A 634 7.27 12.09 22.07
N LYS A 635 7.49 10.97 21.37
CA LYS A 635 6.66 9.74 21.42
C LYS A 635 7.25 8.61 22.27
N ASP A 636 8.46 8.79 22.79
CA ASP A 636 9.24 7.76 23.50
C ASP A 636 8.49 7.07 24.66
N LEU A 637 7.62 7.81 25.37
CA LEU A 637 6.75 7.27 26.43
C LEU A 637 5.63 6.37 25.88
N GLU A 638 5.00 6.76 24.78
CA GLU A 638 3.94 6.01 24.09
C GLU A 638 4.51 4.75 23.44
N ARG A 639 5.64 4.89 22.73
CA ARG A 639 6.42 3.78 22.17
C ARG A 639 6.79 2.75 23.25
N THR A 640 7.26 3.22 24.40
CA THR A 640 7.56 2.35 25.55
C THR A 640 6.31 1.63 26.03
N TYR A 641 5.20 2.36 26.22
CA TYR A 641 3.92 1.80 26.64
C TYR A 641 3.39 0.73 25.69
N LEU A 642 3.49 0.95 24.37
CA LEU A 642 3.15 -0.04 23.34
C LEU A 642 4.01 -1.30 23.48
N ILE A 643 5.34 -1.17 23.45
CA ILE A 643 6.25 -2.32 23.53
C ILE A 643 6.02 -3.10 24.82
N ARG A 644 6.01 -2.44 25.98
CA ARG A 644 5.89 -3.11 27.29
C ARG A 644 4.52 -3.75 27.52
N THR A 645 3.44 -3.14 27.03
CA THR A 645 2.10 -3.75 27.12
C THR A 645 2.00 -4.99 26.23
N LEU A 646 2.59 -4.95 25.03
CA LEU A 646 2.69 -6.13 24.16
C LEU A 646 3.60 -7.22 24.75
N GLN A 647 4.65 -6.89 25.51
CA GLN A 647 5.47 -7.89 26.21
C GLN A 647 4.65 -8.64 27.27
N GLY A 648 3.78 -7.91 28.00
CA GLY A 648 2.85 -8.51 28.96
C GLY A 648 1.82 -9.43 28.29
N ILE A 649 1.24 -9.02 27.16
CA ILE A 649 0.28 -9.85 26.40
C ILE A 649 0.99 -11.09 25.81
N ALA A 650 2.20 -10.92 25.26
CA ALA A 650 3.02 -12.02 24.75
C ALA A 650 3.26 -13.09 25.83
N HIS A 651 3.62 -12.66 27.06
CA HIS A 651 3.82 -13.57 28.19
C HIS A 651 2.55 -14.31 28.60
N GLN A 652 1.42 -13.60 28.72
CA GLN A 652 0.14 -14.17 29.13
C GLN A 652 -0.49 -15.12 28.09
N LYS A 653 -0.21 -14.89 26.81
CA LYS A 653 -0.89 -15.58 25.69
C LYS A 653 0.01 -16.53 24.90
N SER A 654 1.31 -16.56 25.16
CA SER A 654 2.31 -17.27 24.34
C SER A 654 2.33 -16.79 22.88
N LEU A 655 2.03 -15.50 22.65
CA LEU A 655 1.99 -14.87 21.33
C LEU A 655 3.33 -14.23 20.97
N ARG A 656 3.93 -14.62 19.84
CA ARG A 656 5.06 -13.90 19.25
C ARG A 656 4.56 -12.63 18.56
N MET A 657 5.00 -11.47 19.04
CA MET A 657 4.69 -10.17 18.43
C MET A 657 5.76 -9.82 17.38
N THR A 658 5.31 -9.41 16.19
CA THR A 658 6.17 -8.93 15.09
C THR A 658 5.59 -7.65 14.51
N PHE A 659 6.42 -6.65 14.23
CA PHE A 659 6.03 -5.39 13.60
C PHE A 659 6.40 -5.42 12.12
N LEU A 660 5.45 -5.00 11.27
CA LEU A 660 5.60 -4.84 9.83
C LEU A 660 5.48 -3.34 9.52
N SER A 661 6.51 -2.74 8.92
CA SER A 661 6.56 -1.30 8.65
C SER A 661 7.28 -0.93 7.36
N GLY A 662 7.14 0.31 6.93
CA GLY A 662 7.83 0.92 5.80
C GLY A 662 8.16 2.39 6.03
N ALA A 663 7.79 3.27 5.10
CA ALA A 663 7.87 4.74 5.19
C ALA A 663 9.26 5.38 5.47
N VAL A 664 10.34 4.60 5.61
CA VAL A 664 11.71 5.08 5.89
C VAL A 664 12.70 4.89 4.73
N ASN A 665 12.17 4.59 3.54
CA ASN A 665 12.88 4.44 2.26
C ASN A 665 14.06 3.43 2.21
N ALA A 666 14.23 2.61 3.26
CA ALA A 666 15.25 1.57 3.35
C ALA A 666 14.68 0.31 4.00
N CYS A 667 15.22 -0.86 3.64
CA CYS A 667 14.85 -2.13 4.25
C CYS A 667 15.84 -2.62 5.29
N GLY A 668 15.36 -3.53 6.15
CA GLY A 668 16.14 -4.21 7.17
C GLY A 668 15.25 -4.84 8.24
N ALA A 669 15.87 -5.31 9.32
CA ALA A 669 15.15 -5.83 10.47
C ALA A 669 15.82 -5.41 11.78
N GLY A 670 15.02 -5.30 12.83
CA GLY A 670 15.47 -5.08 14.20
C GLY A 670 14.73 -5.96 15.19
N LEU A 671 15.12 -5.88 16.45
CA LEU A 671 14.45 -6.56 17.55
C LEU A 671 14.56 -5.77 18.85
N VAL A 672 13.57 -5.97 19.72
CA VAL A 672 13.72 -5.77 21.16
C VAL A 672 13.72 -7.13 21.84
N HIS A 673 14.61 -7.35 22.81
CA HIS A 673 14.72 -8.65 23.49
C HIS A 673 15.34 -8.54 24.89
N ASP A 674 15.18 -9.58 25.72
CA ASP A 674 15.99 -9.74 26.93
C ASP A 674 17.39 -10.27 26.53
N PRO A 675 18.50 -9.60 26.86
CA PRO A 675 19.84 -10.12 26.57
C PRO A 675 20.16 -11.44 27.27
N SER A 676 19.51 -11.70 28.41
CA SER A 676 19.70 -12.91 29.21
C SER A 676 18.86 -14.08 28.71
N PHE A 677 17.72 -13.78 28.05
CA PHE A 677 16.76 -14.78 27.57
C PHE A 677 16.21 -14.44 26.17
N PRO A 678 17.04 -14.47 25.09
CA PRO A 678 16.67 -13.94 23.76
C PRO A 678 15.57 -14.68 22.99
N SER A 679 14.93 -15.70 23.58
CA SER A 679 13.82 -16.45 22.99
C SER A 679 12.46 -16.20 23.69
N ASN A 680 12.46 -15.51 24.83
CA ASN A 680 11.28 -15.32 25.68
C ASN A 680 10.23 -14.35 25.09
N HIS A 681 9.14 -14.15 25.82
CA HIS A 681 8.07 -13.20 25.52
C HIS A 681 8.49 -11.75 25.30
N LYS A 682 9.65 -11.31 25.78
CA LYS A 682 10.16 -9.95 25.55
C LYS A 682 10.67 -9.75 24.14
N THR A 683 10.99 -10.84 23.45
CA THR A 683 11.58 -10.84 22.11
C THR A 683 10.52 -10.56 21.04
N MET A 684 10.63 -9.41 20.40
CA MET A 684 9.78 -8.97 19.30
C MET A 684 10.63 -8.51 18.12
N TYR A 685 10.18 -8.83 16.92
CA TYR A 685 10.89 -8.53 15.68
C TYR A 685 10.25 -7.32 14.98
N GLN A 686 11.07 -6.45 14.39
CA GLN A 686 10.64 -5.44 13.43
C GLN A 686 11.15 -5.84 12.05
N LEU A 687 10.25 -5.89 11.08
CA LEU A 687 10.54 -6.10 9.68
C LEU A 687 10.21 -4.81 8.93
N ILE A 688 11.13 -4.33 8.08
CA ILE A 688 11.01 -3.03 7.40
C ILE A 688 11.07 -3.26 5.89
N SER A 689 9.95 -3.04 5.20
CA SER A 689 9.92 -2.95 3.74
C SER A 689 10.23 -1.52 3.31
N SER A 690 11.29 -1.38 2.53
CA SER A 690 11.51 -0.22 1.66
C SER A 690 10.33 -0.06 0.68
N PRO A 691 10.18 1.11 0.05
CA PRO A 691 9.30 1.32 -1.09
C PRO A 691 9.47 0.25 -2.16
N VAL A 692 8.35 -0.27 -2.64
CA VAL A 692 8.29 -1.16 -3.81
C VAL A 692 8.50 -0.38 -5.11
N VAL A 693 8.20 0.93 -5.13
CA VAL A 693 8.33 1.80 -6.30
C VAL A 693 9.18 3.05 -6.09
N ASN A 694 9.08 3.73 -4.94
CA ASN A 694 9.76 5.03 -4.74
C ASN A 694 11.30 4.92 -4.67
N ASN A 695 12.02 6.03 -4.87
CA ASN A 695 13.49 6.01 -4.84
C ASN A 695 14.05 5.75 -3.41
N PRO A 696 15.21 5.07 -3.27
CA PRO A 696 15.90 4.97 -2.00
C PRO A 696 16.51 6.33 -1.57
N PRO A 697 16.78 6.53 -0.26
CA PRO A 697 17.34 7.77 0.25
C PRO A 697 18.80 7.94 -0.20
N PRO A 698 19.32 9.18 -0.21
CA PRO A 698 20.72 9.44 -0.52
C PRO A 698 21.67 8.61 0.35
N SER A 699 22.73 8.05 -0.24
CA SER A 699 23.61 7.08 0.44
C SER A 699 24.24 7.63 1.74
N TYR A 700 24.41 8.96 1.86
CA TYR A 700 24.90 9.57 3.11
C TYR A 700 23.90 9.45 4.28
N VAL A 701 22.59 9.41 4.02
CA VAL A 701 21.56 9.18 5.05
C VAL A 701 21.71 7.77 5.61
N ILE A 702 21.89 6.77 4.73
CA ILE A 702 22.20 5.39 5.14
C ILE A 702 23.50 5.32 5.96
N LYS A 703 24.53 6.11 5.63
CA LYS A 703 25.76 6.18 6.45
C LYS A 703 25.49 6.79 7.84
N LEU A 704 24.74 7.88 7.92
CA LEU A 704 24.38 8.52 9.20
C LEU A 704 23.55 7.59 10.10
N LEU A 705 22.59 6.84 9.52
CA LEU A 705 21.83 5.81 10.21
C LEU A 705 22.69 4.66 10.77
N HIS A 706 23.90 4.43 10.24
CA HIS A 706 24.85 3.44 10.77
C HIS A 706 25.90 4.05 11.72
N SER A 707 25.95 5.38 11.86
CA SER A 707 26.99 6.05 12.67
C SER A 707 26.76 5.97 14.18
N SER A 708 25.52 5.73 14.63
CA SER A 708 25.24 5.48 16.05
C SER A 708 25.42 4.00 16.40
N ASN A 709 26.39 3.74 17.27
CA ASN A 709 26.64 2.43 17.89
C ASN A 709 26.40 2.45 19.41
N LYS A 710 25.64 3.42 19.93
CA LYS A 710 25.22 3.44 21.34
C LYS A 710 24.21 2.31 21.59
N PRO A 711 24.36 1.48 22.62
CA PRO A 711 23.36 0.46 22.92
C PRO A 711 22.07 1.12 23.41
N LEU A 712 20.95 0.71 22.81
CA LEU A 712 19.62 1.20 23.12
C LEU A 712 18.88 0.19 24.00
N TYR A 713 18.03 0.69 24.89
CA TYR A 713 17.28 -0.11 25.86
C TYR A 713 15.89 0.49 26.04
N VAL A 714 14.87 -0.36 26.18
CA VAL A 714 13.49 0.06 26.42
C VAL A 714 13.30 0.26 27.92
N PRO A 715 12.90 1.45 28.40
CA PRO A 715 12.68 1.72 29.81
C PRO A 715 11.43 1.02 30.36
N ALA A 716 11.18 1.17 31.66
CA ALA A 716 9.90 0.81 32.26
C ALA A 716 8.81 1.84 31.89
N ASN A 717 7.53 1.45 31.99
CA ASN A 717 6.42 2.36 31.69
C ASN A 717 6.49 3.65 32.53
N GLY A 718 6.22 4.79 31.88
CA GLY A 718 6.31 6.13 32.49
C GLY A 718 7.74 6.69 32.64
N GLN A 719 8.77 5.97 32.20
CA GLN A 719 10.16 6.44 32.16
C GLN A 719 10.63 6.66 30.72
N ARG A 720 11.49 7.66 30.49
CA ARG A 720 12.04 7.97 29.16
C ARG A 720 13.32 7.18 28.86
N SER A 721 13.55 6.90 27.57
CA SER A 721 14.78 6.28 27.06
C SER A 721 15.98 7.13 27.46
N THR A 722 16.95 6.53 28.15
CA THR A 722 18.22 7.17 28.46
C THR A 722 19.33 6.42 27.71
N PRO A 723 20.01 7.04 26.72
CA PRO A 723 21.01 6.35 25.90
C PRO A 723 22.06 5.62 26.74
N SER A 724 22.41 4.41 26.34
CA SER A 724 23.38 3.53 27.03
C SER A 724 23.04 3.12 28.48
N LYS A 725 21.87 3.47 29.04
CA LYS A 725 21.44 2.99 30.36
C LYS A 725 20.80 1.59 30.23
N PRO A 726 21.39 0.51 30.78
CA PRO A 726 20.85 -0.83 30.61
C PRO A 726 19.48 -1.04 31.28
N THR A 727 18.65 -1.87 30.66
CA THR A 727 17.39 -2.38 31.20
C THR A 727 17.23 -3.87 30.86
N ASP A 728 16.14 -4.47 31.29
CA ASP A 728 15.73 -5.84 30.98
C ASP A 728 15.21 -6.05 29.54
N THR A 729 15.31 -5.05 28.67
CA THR A 729 14.99 -5.14 27.24
C THR A 729 15.92 -4.25 26.43
N LYS A 730 16.80 -4.87 25.65
CA LYS A 730 17.73 -4.22 24.72
C LYS A 730 17.05 -4.04 23.35
N GLU A 731 17.45 -3.01 22.61
CA GLU A 731 16.99 -2.67 21.27
C GLU A 731 18.18 -2.74 20.29
N ASP A 732 18.06 -3.56 19.23
CA ASP A 732 19.10 -3.82 18.24
C ASP A 732 18.58 -3.85 16.80
N MET A 733 19.50 -3.71 15.85
CA MET A 733 19.27 -3.92 14.41
C MET A 733 20.09 -5.11 13.91
N LEU A 734 19.48 -5.99 13.11
CA LEU A 734 20.12 -7.20 12.59
C LEU A 734 21.05 -6.90 11.40
N GLU A 735 22.24 -7.50 11.38
CA GLU A 735 23.20 -7.36 10.27
C GLU A 735 22.90 -8.30 9.10
N LEU A 736 21.74 -8.10 8.45
CA LEU A 736 21.28 -8.96 7.35
C LEU A 736 22.15 -8.84 6.10
N PHE A 737 22.66 -7.64 5.81
CA PHE A 737 23.17 -7.29 4.50
C PHE A 737 24.70 -7.34 4.44
N GLN A 738 25.26 -8.53 4.60
CA GLN A 738 26.70 -8.78 4.44
C GLN A 738 27.17 -8.46 3.00
N SER A 739 26.32 -8.86 2.04
CA SER A 739 26.24 -8.52 0.60
C SER A 739 25.70 -7.15 0.20
N ASP A 740 26.23 -6.48 -0.83
CA ASP A 740 25.39 -5.71 -1.77
C ASP A 740 24.85 -6.63 -2.88
N VAL A 741 23.87 -6.18 -3.66
CA VAL A 741 23.24 -6.95 -4.76
C VAL A 741 24.22 -7.33 -5.88
N THR A 742 25.35 -6.60 -5.95
CA THR A 742 26.51 -6.88 -6.81
C THR A 742 27.44 -7.99 -6.28
N GLY A 743 27.11 -8.60 -5.14
CA GLY A 743 27.93 -9.58 -4.43
C GLY A 743 29.10 -8.98 -3.63
N GLN A 744 29.38 -7.68 -3.76
CA GLN A 744 30.46 -7.01 -3.05
C GLN A 744 30.19 -6.91 -1.54
N PRO A 745 31.21 -7.03 -0.66
CA PRO A 745 31.02 -6.97 0.79
C PRO A 745 30.64 -5.56 1.27
N ARG A 746 29.73 -5.47 2.24
CA ARG A 746 29.29 -4.20 2.84
C ARG A 746 29.91 -3.94 4.22
N GLU A 747 30.28 -2.68 4.42
CA GLU A 747 30.58 -2.07 5.72
C GLU A 747 29.30 -1.85 6.55
N HIS A 748 28.27 -1.29 5.91
CA HIS A 748 27.00 -0.92 6.56
C HIS A 748 25.96 -2.03 6.34
N ARG A 749 25.78 -2.91 7.34
CA ARG A 749 25.08 -4.20 7.20
C ARG A 749 23.65 -4.24 7.76
N LYS A 750 23.22 -3.21 8.48
CA LYS A 750 21.95 -3.17 9.24
C LYS A 750 20.76 -2.73 8.39
N LEU A 751 20.98 -1.80 7.45
CA LEU A 751 19.96 -1.32 6.50
C LEU A 751 20.46 -1.36 5.05
N MET A 752 19.54 -1.51 4.09
CA MET A 752 19.82 -1.35 2.67
C MET A 752 18.85 -0.34 2.03
N GLY A 753 19.40 0.79 1.58
CA GLY A 753 18.68 1.79 0.78
C GLY A 753 18.58 1.37 -0.69
N ARG A 754 17.69 0.42 -0.96
CA ARG A 754 17.26 -0.05 -2.29
C ARG A 754 15.76 -0.36 -2.21
N ARG A 755 15.05 -0.44 -3.35
CA ARG A 755 13.65 -0.88 -3.38
C ARG A 755 13.54 -2.38 -3.10
N ASN A 756 12.49 -2.79 -2.40
CA ASN A 756 12.24 -4.21 -2.13
C ASN A 756 10.75 -4.48 -1.90
N TYR A 757 10.42 -5.75 -1.78
CA TYR A 757 9.29 -6.22 -0.98
C TYR A 757 9.77 -7.31 -0.02
N VAL A 758 8.96 -7.66 0.98
CA VAL A 758 9.30 -8.75 1.92
C VAL A 758 8.36 -9.93 1.66
N ALA A 759 8.90 -11.12 1.44
CA ALA A 759 8.14 -12.36 1.36
C ALA A 759 8.18 -13.07 2.71
N ILE A 760 7.03 -13.54 3.20
CA ILE A 760 6.90 -14.20 4.49
C ILE A 760 6.16 -15.53 4.31
N VAL A 761 6.72 -16.59 4.90
CA VAL A 761 6.14 -17.94 4.90
C VAL A 761 6.05 -18.44 6.33
N ALA A 762 4.83 -18.73 6.79
CA ALA A 762 4.61 -19.51 8.01
C ALA A 762 4.84 -21.00 7.73
N TYR A 763 5.62 -21.68 8.57
CA TYR A 763 5.98 -23.09 8.40
C TYR A 763 6.20 -23.79 9.74
N ASP A 764 5.89 -25.09 9.79
CA ASP A 764 6.33 -25.97 10.89
C ASP A 764 7.76 -26.46 10.56
N PRO A 765 8.76 -26.23 11.42
CA PRO A 765 10.14 -26.56 11.13
C PRO A 765 10.40 -28.07 11.13
N ASP A 766 9.63 -28.85 11.88
CA ASP A 766 9.80 -30.29 11.97
C ASP A 766 9.31 -30.95 10.68
N VAL A 767 8.16 -30.49 10.16
CA VAL A 767 7.62 -30.93 8.85
C VAL A 767 8.59 -30.62 7.71
N VAL A 768 9.20 -29.43 7.68
CA VAL A 768 10.17 -29.05 6.63
C VAL A 768 11.47 -29.86 6.75
N ASN A 769 11.99 -30.09 7.96
CA ASN A 769 13.19 -30.89 8.15
C ASN A 769 13.01 -32.35 7.68
N THR A 770 11.85 -32.96 7.93
CA THR A 770 11.52 -34.32 7.45
C THR A 770 11.60 -34.44 5.92
N MET A 771 11.20 -33.40 5.17
CA MET A 771 11.25 -33.41 3.69
C MET A 771 12.67 -33.45 3.11
N TYR A 772 13.67 -32.89 3.82
CA TYR A 772 15.05 -32.79 3.31
C TYR A 772 15.99 -33.90 3.78
N GLY A 773 15.58 -34.71 4.76
CA GLY A 773 16.24 -35.99 5.01
C GLY A 773 16.19 -36.50 6.45
N HIS A 774 15.09 -37.16 6.83
CA HIS A 774 15.13 -38.46 7.52
C HIS A 774 13.72 -39.08 7.58
N THR A 775 13.63 -40.40 7.36
CA THR A 775 12.35 -41.13 7.28
C THR A 775 11.76 -41.46 8.66
N ILE A 776 11.08 -40.49 9.27
CA ILE A 776 10.07 -40.75 10.31
C ILE A 776 8.81 -39.96 9.94
N ALA A 777 7.68 -40.66 9.82
CA ALA A 777 6.38 -40.02 9.62
C ALA A 777 5.88 -39.43 10.96
N ALA A 778 6.32 -38.21 11.25
CA ALA A 778 5.85 -37.45 12.41
C ALA A 778 4.68 -36.53 11.99
N GLN A 779 3.66 -36.43 12.85
CA GLN A 779 2.81 -35.24 12.85
C GLN A 779 3.69 -34.07 13.29
N GLY A 780 3.61 -32.92 12.59
CA GLY A 780 4.36 -31.72 12.95
C GLY A 780 4.06 -31.29 14.39
N SER A 781 5.02 -30.64 15.06
CA SER A 781 4.83 -30.19 16.44
C SER A 781 3.76 -29.10 16.57
N GLY A 782 3.30 -28.55 15.44
CA GLY A 782 2.31 -27.47 15.37
C GLY A 782 2.91 -26.10 15.70
N LYS A 783 4.20 -26.04 16.08
CA LYS A 783 4.93 -24.82 16.36
C LYS A 783 5.32 -24.15 15.06
N LEU A 784 4.65 -23.06 14.71
CA LEU A 784 4.97 -22.33 13.49
C LEU A 784 6.10 -21.34 13.73
N ASN A 785 7.03 -21.27 12.79
CA ASN A 785 7.98 -20.18 12.63
C ASN A 785 7.61 -19.39 11.38
N LEU A 786 8.04 -18.13 11.29
CA LEU A 786 7.98 -17.36 10.05
C LEU A 786 9.38 -17.28 9.45
N ALA A 787 9.52 -17.69 8.19
CA ALA A 787 10.69 -17.39 7.37
C ALA A 787 10.43 -16.10 6.60
N VAL A 788 11.36 -15.14 6.70
CA VAL A 788 11.21 -13.77 6.17
C VAL A 788 12.35 -13.46 5.21
N ASP A 789 12.02 -13.32 3.93
CA ASP A 789 12.97 -13.01 2.85
C ASP A 789 12.79 -11.58 2.33
N PHE A 790 13.88 -10.82 2.26
CA PHE A 790 13.91 -9.48 1.68
C PHE A 790 14.30 -9.59 0.20
N MET A 791 13.35 -9.27 -0.69
CA MET A 791 13.49 -9.38 -2.14
C MET A 791 13.85 -8.02 -2.74
N VAL A 792 15.15 -7.75 -2.89
CA VAL A 792 15.71 -6.40 -3.13
C VAL A 792 16.15 -6.19 -4.58
N GLN A 793 15.85 -5.02 -5.16
CA GLN A 793 16.24 -4.66 -6.53
C GLN A 793 17.77 -4.66 -6.74
N GLY A 794 18.24 -5.42 -7.74
CA GLY A 794 19.60 -5.37 -8.27
C GLY A 794 19.96 -4.07 -8.99
N ASP A 795 21.16 -3.99 -9.56
CA ASP A 795 21.60 -2.77 -10.26
C ASP A 795 21.22 -2.72 -11.74
N GLY A 796 20.82 -1.53 -12.19
CA GLY A 796 20.41 -1.23 -13.55
C GLY A 796 18.97 -1.60 -13.88
N THR A 797 18.49 -1.11 -15.04
CA THR A 797 17.11 -1.30 -15.53
C THR A 797 16.76 -2.77 -15.83
N PHE A 798 17.77 -3.64 -15.91
CA PHE A 798 17.64 -5.09 -16.11
C PHE A 798 18.26 -5.91 -14.96
N GLY A 799 18.49 -5.30 -13.79
CA GLY A 799 19.02 -6.01 -12.62
C GLY A 799 18.06 -7.11 -12.14
N THR A 800 18.61 -8.23 -11.68
CA THR A 800 17.80 -9.28 -11.04
C THR A 800 17.42 -8.87 -9.62
N VAL A 801 16.33 -9.41 -9.08
CA VAL A 801 15.99 -9.25 -7.66
C VAL A 801 16.83 -10.24 -6.83
N VAL A 802 17.44 -9.74 -5.76
CA VAL A 802 18.35 -10.48 -4.88
C VAL A 802 17.69 -10.72 -3.52
N LYS A 803 17.65 -11.99 -3.11
CA LYS A 803 17.11 -12.42 -1.81
C LYS A 803 18.15 -12.24 -0.70
N TYR A 804 17.72 -11.65 0.41
CA TYR A 804 18.44 -11.64 1.70
C TYR A 804 17.59 -12.29 2.79
N GLY A 805 18.19 -13.18 3.59
CA GLY A 805 17.50 -13.95 4.62
C GLY A 805 17.60 -15.48 4.38
N PRO A 806 16.72 -16.28 5.00
CA PRO A 806 15.56 -15.84 5.77
C PRO A 806 15.94 -15.33 7.17
N VAL A 807 15.27 -14.28 7.64
CA VAL A 807 15.15 -14.01 9.07
C VAL A 807 14.11 -14.98 9.64
N ILE A 808 14.45 -15.72 10.68
CA ILE A 808 13.53 -16.65 11.34
C ILE A 808 12.92 -15.98 12.56
N VAL A 809 11.59 -15.87 12.56
CA VAL A 809 10.78 -15.45 13.70
C VAL A 809 10.18 -16.71 14.34
N PRO A 810 10.71 -17.19 15.49
CA PRO A 810 10.23 -18.42 16.10
C PRO A 810 8.89 -18.20 16.83
N SER A 811 8.11 -19.26 16.96
CA SER A 811 7.00 -19.31 17.94
C SER A 811 7.46 -18.92 19.36
N LEU A 812 6.51 -18.60 20.24
CA LEU A 812 6.76 -18.38 21.65
C LEU A 812 6.25 -19.58 22.45
N GLU A 813 7.10 -20.17 23.28
CA GLU A 813 6.73 -21.32 24.10
C GLU A 813 5.95 -20.90 25.36
N PRO A 814 4.95 -21.67 25.80
CA PRO A 814 4.20 -21.36 27.02
C PRO A 814 5.09 -21.21 28.26
N GLY A 815 4.92 -20.09 28.97
CA GLY A 815 5.56 -19.82 30.25
C GLY A 815 7.02 -19.34 30.19
N LYS A 816 7.50 -18.81 29.05
CA LYS A 816 8.87 -18.25 28.91
C LYS A 816 8.88 -16.74 28.68
#